data_AF-W4VE69-F1
#
_entry.id   AF-W4VE69-F1
#
_cell.length_a   1.000
_cell.length_b   1.000
_cell.length_c   1.000
_cell.angle_alpha   90.00
_cell.angle_beta   90.00
_cell.angle_gamma   90.00
#
_symmetry.space_group_name_H-M   'P 1'
#
loop_
_entity.id
_entity.type
_entity.pdbx_description
1 polymer ?
#
loop_
_entity_poly.entity_id
_entity_poly.type
_entity_poly.pdbx_seq_one_letter_code
_entity_poly.pdbx_strand_id
1 'polypeptide(L)'
;MVQNKWNDSQITENDGLESLVYRSNLLGTDRSVVNIGGGNTSSKTMEKDFKGDNIEVMWVKGSGSDLATMKSQNFTGLKLDDIRPLLERDDMSDEDMVDYLSHCMISAKHPRSSIETLLHAFLPFKQVDHTHPDAIISIACADNGKEIAKEIYGDRFVWVPYIRPGFKLSKMIAEGVQNNPNAELVIMEKHGLVTWGETSKESYNKTIEIINEAEDYINNKSEGQVLFGGAKYQALSSDKRENILAEVLPIIRGQVSQEKKMLTTYNDNDSVLEFVNSKDAQSLSQVGAACPDHLVHTKRVPLFIDWDPQSGDVDALKEKVKEGISTYKEEYVAYFERNKSDGDQIVETAPRIILIPGLGMVNTGKDWKSANVSEQLYHRAIAVMSGATVLGNFISLNEEESYLIEYWPLELYKLSLAPPESEFSRQIALVTGGAGGIGTATTYRLLDDGGAHVVIADINKEGADDLANQVNEKYGANRAFAIKMDVTKEDEVRGAIQEAIKQYGGIDILVNNAGLASSSPYEETTLEQWNLNINVLVTGFFLVSREIFKVMKEQAIGGNMVFIGSKNSIYAGKNAAAYSTAKAAEVHLARTVAADGGGEYGIRVNSVLPDAVIRGSKIWDSSWKKERAAAYGIGTDELEDHYRKRTILNVNILPEDIAESIAFLASSKSAKTTGCMVTVDGGGVAAAFTR
;
A
#
# COMPACT_ATOMS: atom_id res chain seq x y z
N MET A 1 23.58 6.33 -13.07
CA MET A 1 24.14 7.65 -12.77
C MET A 1 23.10 8.52 -12.11
N VAL A 2 23.24 8.66 -10.81
CA VAL A 2 22.44 9.51 -9.95
C VAL A 2 22.68 10.97 -10.31
N GLN A 3 21.59 11.68 -10.60
CA GLN A 3 21.67 13.09 -10.99
C GLN A 3 21.81 13.99 -9.76
N ASN A 4 22.74 14.94 -9.82
CA ASN A 4 22.81 16.02 -8.86
C ASN A 4 21.65 17.01 -9.11
N LYS A 5 20.71 17.09 -8.16
CA LYS A 5 19.50 17.93 -8.24
C LYS A 5 19.56 19.16 -7.33
N TRP A 6 20.73 19.49 -6.79
CA TRP A 6 20.88 20.63 -5.89
C TRP A 6 20.60 21.94 -6.62
N ASN A 7 19.74 22.78 -6.05
CA ASN A 7 19.45 24.10 -6.56
C ASN A 7 19.64 25.17 -5.48
N ASP A 8 20.63 26.04 -5.67
CA ASP A 8 20.94 27.13 -4.73
C ASP A 8 19.79 28.12 -4.54
N SER A 9 18.83 28.20 -5.46
CA SER A 9 17.68 29.10 -5.33
C SER A 9 16.60 28.61 -4.35
N GLN A 10 16.68 27.35 -3.90
CA GLN A 10 15.68 26.73 -3.02
C GLN A 10 16.02 26.87 -1.53
N ILE A 11 17.15 27.51 -1.21
CA ILE A 11 17.65 27.63 0.16
C ILE A 11 17.96 29.09 0.46
N THR A 12 17.45 29.59 1.58
CA THR A 12 17.72 30.95 2.08
C THR A 12 18.89 31.01 3.06
N GLU A 13 19.21 29.89 3.73
CA GLU A 13 20.32 29.75 4.69
C GLU A 13 21.16 28.51 4.36
N ASN A 14 22.48 28.68 4.19
CA ASN A 14 23.36 27.58 3.79
C ASN A 14 23.42 26.44 4.83
N ASP A 15 23.28 26.78 6.11
CA ASP A 15 23.43 25.88 7.25
C ASP A 15 22.24 26.05 8.20
N GLY A 16 21.59 24.96 8.61
CA GLY A 16 20.40 25.01 9.47
C GLY A 16 19.42 23.88 9.22
N LEU A 17 18.32 23.85 9.97
CA LEU A 17 17.31 22.80 9.88
C LEU A 17 16.59 22.81 8.52
N GLU A 18 16.36 23.97 7.91
CA GLU A 18 15.72 24.06 6.58
C GLU A 18 16.63 23.49 5.47
N SER A 19 17.92 23.80 5.52
CA SER A 19 18.94 23.25 4.62
C SER A 19 19.06 21.72 4.77
N LEU A 20 18.97 21.21 6.01
CA LEU A 20 18.91 19.77 6.28
C LEU A 20 17.65 19.11 5.70
N VAL A 21 16.47 19.74 5.86
CA VAL A 21 15.21 19.26 5.26
C VAL A 21 15.34 19.17 3.75
N TYR A 22 15.86 20.21 3.10
CA TYR A 22 16.04 20.22 1.65
C TYR A 22 16.99 19.12 1.17
N ARG A 23 18.16 18.99 1.80
CA ARG A 23 19.13 17.91 1.50
C ARG A 23 18.51 16.53 1.64
N SER A 24 17.78 16.32 2.74
CA SER A 24 17.10 15.05 3.04
C SER A 24 16.08 14.69 1.96
N ASN A 25 15.24 15.65 1.55
CA ASN A 25 14.25 15.45 0.51
C ASN A 25 14.89 15.15 -0.86
N LEU A 26 16.00 15.82 -1.21
CA LEU A 26 16.72 15.53 -2.45
C LEU A 26 17.28 14.10 -2.47
N LEU A 27 17.93 13.66 -1.39
CA LEU A 27 18.46 12.30 -1.27
C LEU A 27 17.33 11.27 -1.28
N GLY A 28 16.26 11.49 -0.50
CA GLY A 28 15.14 10.56 -0.38
C GLY A 28 14.28 10.44 -1.64
N THR A 29 14.22 11.47 -2.47
CA THR A 29 13.43 11.45 -3.72
C THR A 29 14.03 10.49 -4.76
N ASP A 30 15.34 10.26 -4.73
CA ASP A 30 15.98 9.24 -5.55
C ASP A 30 16.07 7.91 -4.82
N ARG A 31 15.19 6.97 -5.18
CA ARG A 31 15.12 5.66 -4.52
C ARG A 31 16.31 4.76 -4.79
N SER A 32 17.15 5.08 -5.78
CA SER A 32 18.44 4.39 -5.96
C SER A 32 19.51 4.84 -4.96
N VAL A 33 19.26 5.91 -4.20
CA VAL A 33 20.16 6.47 -3.18
C VAL A 33 19.66 6.13 -1.77
N VAL A 34 18.36 6.25 -1.52
CA VAL A 34 17.76 5.99 -0.20
C VAL A 34 16.49 5.16 -0.33
N ASN A 35 16.48 4.04 0.39
CA ASN A 35 15.30 3.20 0.60
C ASN A 35 14.15 3.95 1.26
N ILE A 36 12.91 3.51 1.00
CA ILE A 36 11.74 4.04 1.71
C ILE A 36 11.87 3.73 3.21
N GLY A 37 11.73 4.75 4.05
CA GLY A 37 11.85 4.62 5.51
C GLY A 37 13.29 4.49 6.02
N GLY A 38 14.22 4.06 5.17
CA GLY A 38 15.65 3.93 5.43
C GLY A 38 16.42 5.25 5.38
N GLY A 39 17.73 5.15 5.67
CA GLY A 39 18.72 6.24 5.67
C GLY A 39 18.48 7.31 6.75
N ASN A 40 19.53 8.03 7.13
CA ASN A 40 19.47 9.11 8.11
C ASN A 40 20.35 10.28 7.67
N THR A 41 19.93 11.49 7.99
CA THR A 41 20.69 12.72 7.73
C THR A 41 20.77 13.50 9.03
N SER A 42 21.88 14.23 9.21
CA SER A 42 22.05 15.11 10.36
C SER A 42 22.76 16.41 10.03
N SER A 43 22.50 17.44 10.84
CA SER A 43 23.19 18.73 10.86
C SER A 43 23.53 19.11 12.30
N LYS A 44 24.77 19.52 12.54
CA LYS A 44 25.22 20.06 13.84
C LYS A 44 25.21 21.59 13.77
N THR A 45 24.40 22.22 14.62
CA THR A 45 24.19 23.67 14.68
C THR A 45 24.37 24.20 16.10
N MET A 46 24.54 25.52 16.23
CA MET A 46 24.48 26.19 17.53
C MET A 46 23.06 26.72 17.76
N GLU A 47 22.42 26.27 18.83
CA GLU A 47 21.05 26.65 19.20
C GLU A 47 21.03 27.30 20.57
N LYS A 48 19.93 27.98 20.91
CA LYS A 48 19.67 28.43 22.29
C LYS A 48 18.85 27.40 23.03
N ASP A 49 19.29 27.01 24.22
CA ASP A 49 18.51 26.17 25.11
C ASP A 49 17.36 26.94 25.78
N PHE A 50 16.56 26.26 26.60
CA PHE A 50 15.44 26.89 27.31
C PHE A 50 15.85 27.96 28.34
N LYS A 51 17.13 27.99 28.74
CA LYS A 51 17.72 29.00 29.63
C LYS A 51 18.28 30.19 28.85
N GLY A 52 18.46 30.03 27.53
CA GLY A 52 19.05 31.02 26.63
C GLY A 52 20.56 30.82 26.41
N ASP A 53 21.14 29.73 26.92
CA ASP A 53 22.55 29.38 26.73
C ASP A 53 22.77 28.83 25.31
N ASN A 54 23.91 29.19 24.70
CA ASN A 54 24.28 28.62 23.40
C ASN A 54 24.78 27.18 23.61
N ILE A 55 24.10 26.22 22.97
CA ILE A 55 24.42 24.80 23.04
C ILE A 55 24.64 24.26 21.62
N GLU A 56 25.52 23.27 21.50
CA GLU A 56 25.71 22.56 20.25
C GLU A 56 24.64 21.45 20.14
N VAL A 57 23.84 21.51 19.08
CA VAL A 57 22.72 20.61 18.84
C VAL A 57 22.95 19.85 17.55
N MET A 58 22.77 18.54 17.60
CA MET A 58 22.63 17.74 16.40
C MET A 58 21.15 17.55 16.09
N TRP A 59 20.72 18.06 14.95
CA TRP A 59 19.45 17.72 14.33
C TRP A 59 19.64 16.44 13.53
N VAL A 60 18.85 15.41 13.82
CA VAL A 60 18.90 14.11 13.11
C VAL A 60 17.50 13.63 12.78
N LYS A 61 17.35 12.85 11.71
CA LYS A 61 16.07 12.23 11.35
C LYS A 61 15.44 11.49 12.54
N GLY A 62 14.17 11.78 12.80
CA GLY A 62 13.34 11.03 13.74
C GLY A 62 12.92 9.68 13.16
N SER A 63 12.74 8.69 14.04
CA SER A 63 12.31 7.35 13.68
C SER A 63 10.96 7.36 12.94
N GLY A 64 10.81 6.53 11.90
CA GLY A 64 9.56 6.34 11.16
C GLY A 64 9.25 7.39 10.09
N SER A 65 10.17 8.32 9.80
CA SER A 65 10.02 9.32 8.73
C SER A 65 10.73 8.90 7.44
N ASP A 66 10.14 9.19 6.28
CA ASP A 66 10.78 8.98 4.97
C ASP A 66 11.52 10.25 4.55
N LEU A 67 12.83 10.14 4.25
CA LEU A 67 13.69 11.25 3.84
C LEU A 67 13.08 12.05 2.68
N ALA A 68 12.33 11.41 1.78
CA ALA A 68 11.73 12.05 0.60
C ALA A 68 10.64 13.09 0.92
N THR A 69 10.04 13.03 2.10
CA THR A 69 8.85 13.82 2.47
C THR A 69 9.00 14.55 3.81
N MET A 70 10.24 14.67 4.29
CA MET A 70 10.51 15.26 5.60
C MET A 70 10.17 16.74 5.66
N LYS A 71 9.73 17.14 6.85
CA LYS A 71 9.58 18.53 7.30
C LYS A 71 10.40 18.73 8.57
N SER A 72 10.58 19.97 9.01
CA SER A 72 11.35 20.31 10.22
C SER A 72 10.91 19.53 11.47
N GLN A 73 9.60 19.34 11.64
CA GLN A 73 9.01 18.57 12.74
C GLN A 73 9.36 17.07 12.75
N ASN A 74 9.91 16.54 11.66
CA ASN A 74 10.36 15.15 11.56
C ASN A 74 11.79 14.94 12.07
N PHE A 75 12.49 16.01 12.48
CA PHE A 75 13.83 15.94 13.04
C PHE A 75 13.82 16.07 14.57
N THR A 76 14.79 15.42 15.19
CA THR A 76 15.04 15.48 16.62
C THR A 76 16.32 16.25 16.88
N GLY A 77 16.23 17.35 17.63
CA GLY A 77 17.39 18.06 18.17
C GLY A 77 17.90 17.41 19.44
N LEU A 78 19.19 17.07 19.48
CA LEU A 78 19.88 16.44 20.60
C LEU A 78 21.11 17.24 21.01
N LYS A 79 21.30 17.45 22.31
CA LYS A 79 22.46 18.17 22.84
C LYS A 79 23.73 17.31 22.77
N LEU A 80 24.72 17.75 22.02
CA LEU A 80 25.91 16.93 21.74
C LEU A 80 26.82 16.75 22.96
N ASP A 81 26.91 17.74 23.85
CA ASP A 81 27.70 17.62 25.09
C ASP A 81 27.23 16.49 26.00
N ASP A 82 25.94 16.15 25.91
CA ASP A 82 25.37 15.06 26.70
C ASP A 82 25.59 13.70 25.99
N ILE A 83 25.80 13.68 24.67
CA ILE A 83 26.04 12.44 23.89
C ILE A 83 27.52 12.07 23.84
N ARG A 84 28.43 13.04 23.65
CA ARG A 84 29.88 12.79 23.49
C ARG A 84 30.51 11.88 24.56
N PRO A 85 30.13 11.96 25.86
CA PRO A 85 30.65 11.05 26.88
C PRO A 85 30.40 9.56 26.60
N LEU A 86 29.45 9.23 25.72
CA LEU A 86 29.18 7.86 25.33
C LEU A 86 30.31 7.21 24.51
N LEU A 87 31.18 8.01 23.87
CA LEU A 87 32.35 7.49 23.14
C LEU A 87 33.30 6.69 24.06
N GLU A 88 33.38 7.10 25.33
CA GLU A 88 34.25 6.47 26.33
C GLU A 88 33.65 5.17 26.92
N ARG A 89 32.39 4.82 26.60
CA ARG A 89 31.79 3.57 27.05
C ARG A 89 32.18 2.41 26.13
N ASP A 90 32.41 1.23 26.71
CA ASP A 90 32.74 0.04 25.94
C ASP A 90 31.52 -0.58 25.23
N ASP A 91 30.37 -0.59 25.91
CA ASP A 91 29.14 -1.20 25.40
C ASP A 91 27.88 -0.51 25.94
N MET A 92 26.76 -0.70 25.24
CA MET A 92 25.43 -0.20 25.62
C MET A 92 24.34 -1.02 24.93
N SER A 93 23.28 -1.38 25.68
CA SER A 93 22.11 -2.07 25.10
C SER A 93 21.26 -1.11 24.25
N ASP A 94 20.47 -1.66 23.33
CA ASP A 94 19.59 -0.84 22.48
C ASP A 94 18.53 -0.08 23.30
N GLU A 95 18.05 -0.68 24.40
CA GLU A 95 17.08 -0.07 25.32
C GLU A 95 17.70 1.09 26.11
N ASP A 96 18.88 0.87 26.72
CA ASP A 96 19.61 1.91 27.46
C ASP A 96 19.98 3.08 26.55
N MET A 97 20.37 2.79 25.30
CA MET A 97 20.73 3.80 24.33
C MET A 97 19.54 4.68 23.94
N VAL A 98 18.38 4.06 23.70
CA VAL A 98 17.14 4.78 23.43
C VAL A 98 16.77 5.67 24.61
N ASP A 99 16.80 5.13 25.82
CA ASP A 99 16.45 5.87 27.03
C ASP A 99 17.42 7.04 27.23
N TYR A 100 18.72 6.79 27.08
CA TYR A 100 19.75 7.83 27.17
C TYR A 100 19.52 8.95 26.15
N LEU A 101 19.30 8.61 24.88
CA LEU A 101 19.06 9.60 23.82
C LEU A 101 17.81 10.45 24.08
N SER A 102 16.79 9.89 24.75
CA SER A 102 15.60 10.66 25.14
C SER A 102 15.92 11.78 26.14
N HIS A 103 16.89 11.56 27.03
CA HIS A 103 17.37 12.57 27.99
C HIS A 103 18.24 13.64 27.33
N CYS A 104 18.80 13.37 26.15
CA CYS A 104 19.59 14.34 25.37
C CYS A 104 18.72 15.27 24.51
N MET A 105 17.41 15.04 24.41
CA MET A 105 16.52 15.83 23.56
C MET A 105 16.34 17.24 24.08
N ILE A 106 16.46 18.24 23.20
CA ILE A 106 16.24 19.65 23.58
C ILE A 106 14.75 20.01 23.78
N SER A 107 13.85 19.12 23.35
CA SER A 107 12.40 19.30 23.46
C SER A 107 11.70 17.96 23.47
N ALA A 108 10.87 17.71 24.49
CA ALA A 108 10.04 16.49 24.58
C ALA A 108 8.95 16.39 23.49
N LYS A 109 8.73 17.45 22.70
CA LYS A 109 7.78 17.43 21.57
C LYS A 109 8.39 16.87 20.29
N HIS A 110 9.72 16.78 20.22
CA HIS A 110 10.39 16.23 19.05
C HIS A 110 10.09 14.73 18.93
N PRO A 111 10.12 14.17 17.72
CA PRO A 111 10.01 12.73 17.54
C PRO A 111 11.17 12.03 18.26
N ARG A 112 11.00 10.73 18.54
CA ARG A 112 12.09 9.88 19.01
C ARG A 112 13.13 9.74 17.90
N SER A 113 14.41 9.84 18.24
CA SER A 113 15.51 9.73 17.27
C SER A 113 15.70 8.29 16.77
N SER A 114 16.35 8.15 15.61
CA SER A 114 16.72 6.85 15.04
C SER A 114 17.75 6.12 15.91
N ILE A 115 17.85 4.79 15.79
CA ILE A 115 18.87 4.04 16.53
C ILE A 115 20.31 4.37 16.06
N GLU A 116 20.43 4.83 14.82
CA GLU A 116 21.71 5.15 14.20
C GLU A 116 22.15 6.58 14.52
N THR A 117 21.43 7.25 15.43
CA THR A 117 21.77 8.60 15.90
C THR A 117 23.22 8.71 16.36
N LEU A 118 23.75 7.69 17.04
CA LEU A 118 25.11 7.74 17.55
C LEU A 118 26.17 7.72 16.43
N LEU A 119 25.90 7.08 15.29
CA LEU A 119 26.77 7.13 14.11
C LEU A 119 26.96 8.59 13.69
N HIS A 120 25.88 9.36 13.64
CA HIS A 120 25.94 10.78 13.30
C HIS A 120 26.62 11.62 14.38
N ALA A 121 26.39 11.31 15.66
CA ALA A 121 26.93 12.07 16.79
C ALA A 121 28.43 11.88 16.97
N PHE A 122 28.93 10.65 16.75
CA PHE A 122 30.32 10.29 16.98
C PHE A 122 31.27 10.77 15.88
N LEU A 123 30.75 11.04 14.69
CA LEU A 123 31.52 11.67 13.63
C LEU A 123 31.69 13.18 13.88
N PRO A 124 32.90 13.75 13.72
CA PRO A 124 33.18 15.15 14.05
C PRO A 124 32.62 16.15 13.03
N PHE A 125 32.04 15.69 11.92
CA PHE A 125 31.62 16.54 10.81
C PHE A 125 30.26 17.21 11.05
N LYS A 126 30.08 18.43 10.55
CA LYS A 126 28.84 19.20 10.74
C LYS A 126 27.65 18.56 10.04
N GLN A 127 27.85 18.07 8.82
CA GLN A 127 26.82 17.44 8.01
C GLN A 127 27.20 16.00 7.77
N VAL A 128 26.28 15.08 8.07
CA VAL A 128 26.50 13.64 7.88
C VAL A 128 25.26 13.05 7.21
N ASP A 129 25.51 12.27 6.16
CA ASP A 129 24.50 11.53 5.42
C ASP A 129 24.79 10.04 5.53
N HIS A 130 23.78 9.28 5.93
CA HIS A 130 23.76 7.84 5.87
C HIS A 130 22.68 7.41 4.86
N THR A 131 23.10 6.72 3.80
CA THR A 131 22.26 6.36 2.66
C THR A 131 22.41 4.89 2.29
N HIS A 132 21.57 4.42 1.37
CA HIS A 132 21.48 3.02 0.93
C HIS A 132 21.60 2.89 -0.60
N PRO A 133 22.67 3.40 -1.24
CA PRO A 133 22.70 3.46 -2.69
C PRO A 133 22.88 2.09 -3.33
N ASP A 134 22.12 1.79 -4.38
CA ASP A 134 22.13 0.47 -5.05
C ASP A 134 23.55 0.03 -5.43
N ALA A 135 24.36 0.96 -5.98
CA ALA A 135 25.73 0.69 -6.38
C ALA A 135 26.67 0.38 -5.20
N ILE A 136 26.51 1.10 -4.08
CA ILE A 136 27.32 0.86 -2.88
C ILE A 136 26.90 -0.45 -2.22
N ILE A 137 25.60 -0.74 -2.14
CA ILE A 137 25.12 -2.01 -1.60
C ILE A 137 25.57 -3.17 -2.51
N SER A 138 25.60 -2.99 -3.82
CA SER A 138 26.15 -4.00 -4.75
C SER A 138 27.60 -4.37 -4.40
N ILE A 139 28.44 -3.37 -4.09
CA ILE A 139 29.81 -3.59 -3.61
C ILE A 139 29.79 -4.24 -2.22
N ALA A 140 28.96 -3.74 -1.30
CA ALA A 140 28.87 -4.22 0.07
C ALA A 140 28.30 -5.64 0.20
N CYS A 141 27.63 -6.14 -0.84
CA CYS A 141 27.07 -7.48 -0.96
C CYS A 141 27.81 -8.35 -1.98
N ALA A 142 28.97 -7.93 -2.48
CA ALA A 142 29.87 -8.80 -3.22
C ALA A 142 30.83 -9.51 -2.26
N ASP A 143 31.13 -10.79 -2.52
CA ASP A 143 32.06 -11.59 -1.71
C ASP A 143 33.50 -11.03 -1.65
N ASN A 144 33.88 -10.22 -2.66
CA ASN A 144 35.12 -9.46 -2.78
C ASN A 144 34.91 -7.94 -2.65
N GLY A 145 33.84 -7.52 -1.98
CA GLY A 145 33.40 -6.12 -1.92
C GLY A 145 34.45 -5.14 -1.37
N LYS A 146 35.22 -5.56 -0.37
CA LYS A 146 36.27 -4.71 0.24
C LYS A 146 37.42 -4.44 -0.73
N GLU A 147 37.81 -5.44 -1.50
CA GLU A 147 38.85 -5.32 -2.52
C GLU A 147 38.40 -4.38 -3.64
N ILE A 148 37.15 -4.50 -4.09
CA ILE A 148 36.56 -3.60 -5.10
C ILE A 148 36.47 -2.17 -4.58
N ALA A 149 36.01 -1.97 -3.34
CA ALA A 149 35.97 -0.64 -2.73
C ALA A 149 37.37 0.00 -2.69
N LYS A 150 38.42 -0.80 -2.47
CA LYS A 150 39.81 -0.33 -2.53
C LYS A 150 40.26 0.03 -3.94
N GLU A 151 39.79 -0.68 -4.96
CA GLU A 151 40.07 -0.34 -6.37
C GLU A 151 39.42 0.99 -6.77
N ILE A 152 38.21 1.27 -6.30
CA ILE A 152 37.46 2.49 -6.64
C ILE A 152 37.98 3.68 -5.82
N TYR A 153 38.06 3.54 -4.50
CA TYR A 153 38.27 4.66 -3.59
C TYR A 153 39.71 4.80 -3.08
N GLY A 154 40.57 3.81 -3.30
CA GLY A 154 41.94 3.81 -2.79
C GLY A 154 41.98 3.85 -1.26
N ASP A 155 42.70 4.83 -0.69
CA ASP A 155 42.80 5.02 0.76
C ASP A 155 41.72 5.97 1.32
N ARG A 156 40.76 6.42 0.50
CA ARG A 156 39.72 7.39 0.90
C ARG A 156 38.57 6.79 1.69
N PHE A 157 38.47 5.46 1.82
CA PHE A 157 37.32 4.81 2.45
C PHE A 157 37.68 4.09 3.75
N VAL A 158 36.67 3.90 4.58
CA VAL A 158 36.70 3.00 5.74
C VAL A 158 35.73 1.85 5.49
N TRP A 159 36.21 0.60 5.60
CA TRP A 159 35.36 -0.58 5.56
C TRP A 159 34.98 -1.01 6.96
N VAL A 160 33.68 -1.09 7.23
CA VAL A 160 33.16 -1.61 8.50
C VAL A 160 32.47 -2.94 8.24
N PRO A 161 32.94 -4.06 8.83
CA PRO A 161 32.31 -5.36 8.65
C PRO A 161 30.91 -5.37 9.23
N TYR A 162 30.07 -6.29 8.76
CA TYR A 162 28.69 -6.35 9.21
C TYR A 162 28.61 -6.61 10.73
N ILE A 163 27.89 -5.73 11.42
CA ILE A 163 27.41 -5.90 12.78
C ILE A 163 26.04 -5.24 12.87
N ARG A 164 25.19 -5.73 13.76
CA ARG A 164 23.85 -5.17 13.97
C ARG A 164 23.92 -3.65 14.22
N PRO A 165 23.08 -2.83 13.56
CA PRO A 165 23.02 -1.40 13.81
C PRO A 165 22.77 -1.06 15.27
N GLY A 166 23.49 -0.04 15.78
CA GLY A 166 23.41 0.39 17.18
C GLY A 166 24.73 0.98 17.70
N PHE A 167 24.94 0.90 19.01
CA PHE A 167 26.07 1.51 19.72
C PHE A 167 27.44 1.04 19.18
N LYS A 168 27.66 -0.28 19.09
CA LYS A 168 28.94 -0.85 18.64
C LYS A 168 29.29 -0.46 17.21
N LEU A 169 28.32 -0.53 16.30
CA LEU A 169 28.50 -0.08 14.92
C LEU A 169 28.96 1.38 14.87
N SER A 170 28.27 2.25 15.64
CA SER A 170 28.57 3.67 15.70
C SER A 170 30.00 3.94 16.19
N LYS A 171 30.48 3.21 17.21
CA LYS A 171 31.87 3.29 17.68
C LYS A 171 32.87 2.81 16.63
N MET A 172 32.63 1.66 16.00
CA MET A 172 33.54 1.12 14.97
C MET A 172 33.70 2.09 13.79
N ILE A 173 32.62 2.76 13.39
CA ILE A 173 32.66 3.80 12.35
C ILE A 173 33.52 4.98 12.80
N ALA A 174 33.29 5.50 14.01
CA ALA A 174 34.03 6.64 14.54
C ALA A 174 35.53 6.35 14.68
N GLU A 175 35.89 5.19 15.23
CA GLU A 175 37.27 4.73 15.34
C GLU A 175 37.92 4.52 13.97
N GLY A 176 37.19 3.94 13.02
CA GLY A 176 37.67 3.74 11.65
C GLY A 176 37.98 5.06 10.93
N VAL A 177 37.10 6.05 11.06
CA VAL A 177 37.31 7.40 10.51
C VAL A 177 38.45 8.12 11.23
N GLN A 178 38.53 8.03 12.55
CA GLN A 178 39.64 8.64 13.31
C GLN A 178 41.00 8.06 12.92
N ASN A 179 41.06 6.76 12.62
CA ASN A 179 42.28 6.07 12.23
C ASN A 179 42.67 6.26 10.76
N ASN A 180 41.79 6.84 9.93
CA ASN A 180 42.07 7.15 8.53
C ASN A 180 41.88 8.66 8.24
N PRO A 181 42.96 9.47 8.27
CA PRO A 181 42.87 10.91 8.02
C PRO A 181 42.47 11.28 6.58
N ASN A 182 42.53 10.33 5.63
CA ASN A 182 42.10 10.53 4.25
C ASN A 182 40.65 10.10 4.01
N ALA A 183 39.93 9.66 5.06
CA ALA A 183 38.57 9.18 4.91
C ALA A 183 37.65 10.28 4.35
N GLU A 184 36.89 9.94 3.31
CA GLU A 184 35.79 10.73 2.74
C GLU A 184 34.44 10.00 2.86
N LEU A 185 34.49 8.69 3.09
CA LEU A 185 33.33 7.80 3.14
C LEU A 185 33.57 6.60 4.07
N VAL A 186 32.47 6.03 4.54
CA VAL A 186 32.44 4.72 5.19
C VAL A 186 31.49 3.81 4.42
N ILE A 187 31.96 2.62 4.07
CA ILE A 187 31.13 1.55 3.53
C ILE A 187 30.90 0.53 4.64
N MET A 188 29.64 0.34 4.98
CA MET A 188 29.20 -0.67 5.93
C MET A 188 28.77 -1.91 5.15
N GLU A 189 29.48 -3.02 5.36
CA GLU A 189 29.22 -4.30 4.70
C GLU A 189 27.74 -4.71 4.87
N LYS A 190 27.10 -5.09 3.76
CA LYS A 190 25.66 -5.43 3.66
C LYS A 190 24.68 -4.38 4.16
N HIS A 191 25.10 -3.13 4.40
CA HIS A 191 24.25 -2.11 5.01
C HIS A 191 24.13 -0.86 4.14
N GLY A 192 25.18 -0.04 4.03
CA GLY A 192 25.06 1.23 3.31
C GLY A 192 26.29 2.13 3.35
N LEU A 193 26.07 3.39 3.00
CA LEU A 193 27.08 4.43 2.84
C LEU A 193 26.95 5.47 3.95
N VAL A 194 28.08 5.97 4.46
CA VAL A 194 28.15 7.20 5.25
C VAL A 194 29.11 8.18 4.58
N THR A 195 28.67 9.42 4.41
CA THR A 195 29.41 10.54 3.83
C THR A 195 29.16 11.80 4.65
N TRP A 196 29.96 12.84 4.43
CA TRP A 196 29.89 14.07 5.22
C TRP A 196 30.39 15.30 4.46
N GLY A 197 30.17 16.48 5.06
CA GLY A 197 30.70 17.75 4.57
C GLY A 197 30.58 18.87 5.62
N GLU A 198 31.13 20.05 5.33
CA GLU A 198 31.00 21.23 6.21
C GLU A 198 29.65 21.94 6.03
N THR A 199 29.08 21.89 4.82
CA THR A 199 27.77 22.46 4.47
C THR A 199 26.84 21.40 3.89
N SER A 200 25.52 21.62 3.92
CA SER A 200 24.57 20.64 3.37
C SER A 200 24.80 20.37 1.88
N LYS A 201 25.21 21.41 1.13
CA LYS A 201 25.54 21.28 -0.29
C LYS A 201 26.75 20.37 -0.50
N GLU A 202 27.79 20.56 0.31
CA GLU A 202 29.00 19.76 0.23
C GLU A 202 28.72 18.30 0.57
N SER A 203 27.99 18.03 1.66
CA SER A 203 27.60 16.66 2.04
C SER A 203 26.76 15.98 0.95
N TYR A 204 25.79 16.70 0.37
CA TYR A 204 25.00 16.21 -0.75
C TYR A 204 25.88 15.89 -1.96
N ASN A 205 26.70 16.85 -2.39
CA ASN A 205 27.57 16.67 -3.56
C ASN A 205 28.54 15.51 -3.37
N LYS A 206 29.14 15.38 -2.18
CA LYS A 206 30.05 14.27 -1.84
C LYS A 206 29.32 12.93 -1.91
N THR A 207 28.10 12.86 -1.37
CA THR A 207 27.26 11.66 -1.46
C THR A 207 27.01 11.25 -2.91
N ILE A 208 26.60 12.20 -3.77
CA ILE A 208 26.31 11.92 -5.19
C ILE A 208 27.59 11.57 -5.98
N GLU A 209 28.71 12.22 -5.69
CA GLU A 209 30.03 11.93 -6.28
C GLU A 209 30.44 10.48 -6.00
N ILE A 210 30.46 10.08 -4.72
CA ILE A 210 30.86 8.74 -4.29
C ILE A 210 29.98 7.65 -4.92
N ILE A 211 28.67 7.89 -5.03
CA ILE A 211 27.74 6.95 -5.66
C ILE A 211 28.01 6.81 -7.15
N ASN A 212 28.23 7.92 -7.86
CA ASN A 212 28.50 7.88 -9.29
C ASN A 212 29.84 7.19 -9.60
N GLU A 213 30.87 7.35 -8.75
CA GLU A 213 32.13 6.59 -8.90
C GLU A 213 31.90 5.06 -8.85
N ALA A 214 31.03 4.58 -7.94
CA ALA A 214 30.65 3.17 -7.88
C ALA A 214 29.80 2.73 -9.07
N GLU A 215 28.79 3.53 -9.45
CA GLU A 215 27.96 3.24 -10.62
C GLU A 215 28.79 3.15 -11.90
N ASP A 216 29.73 4.06 -12.12
CA ASP A 216 30.61 4.06 -13.28
C ASP A 216 31.50 2.81 -13.29
N TYR A 217 32.05 2.41 -12.14
CA TYR A 217 32.82 1.17 -12.05
C TYR A 217 31.98 -0.06 -12.41
N ILE A 218 30.77 -0.19 -11.84
CA ILE A 218 29.87 -1.31 -12.12
C ILE A 218 29.44 -1.33 -13.59
N ASN A 219 29.06 -0.19 -14.15
CA ASN A 219 28.65 -0.07 -15.55
C ASN A 219 29.79 -0.46 -16.50
N ASN A 220 31.01 0.00 -16.24
CA ASN A 220 32.18 -0.38 -17.03
C ASN A 220 32.48 -1.89 -16.94
N LYS A 221 32.24 -2.52 -15.78
CA LYS A 221 32.42 -3.97 -15.60
C LYS A 221 31.31 -4.78 -16.25
N SER A 222 30.09 -4.26 -16.31
CA SER A 222 28.93 -4.95 -16.88
C SER A 222 28.90 -4.91 -18.41
N GLU A 223 29.68 -4.02 -19.05
CA GLU A 223 29.78 -3.95 -20.51
C GLU A 223 30.11 -5.31 -21.14
N GLY A 224 29.21 -5.80 -21.99
CA GLY A 224 29.36 -7.08 -22.70
C GLY A 224 29.12 -8.33 -21.84
N GLN A 225 28.77 -8.18 -20.55
CA GLN A 225 28.34 -9.29 -19.71
C GLN A 225 26.85 -9.61 -19.92
N VAL A 226 26.51 -10.88 -19.75
CA VAL A 226 25.12 -11.33 -19.71
C VAL A 226 24.70 -11.40 -18.24
N LEU A 227 23.76 -10.54 -17.84
CA LEU A 227 23.26 -10.51 -16.47
C LEU A 227 22.51 -11.80 -16.12
N PHE A 228 22.61 -12.22 -14.85
CA PHE A 228 21.84 -13.32 -14.26
C PHE A 228 21.89 -14.66 -15.05
N GLY A 229 23.01 -14.95 -15.72
CA GLY A 229 23.19 -16.18 -16.51
C GLY A 229 22.40 -16.20 -17.83
N GLY A 230 21.74 -15.08 -18.17
CA GLY A 230 20.92 -14.89 -19.36
C GLY A 230 19.50 -15.42 -19.24
N ALA A 231 18.69 -15.16 -20.26
CA ALA A 231 17.30 -15.57 -20.30
C ALA A 231 17.15 -17.10 -20.29
N LYS A 232 16.35 -17.62 -19.35
CA LYS A 232 15.77 -18.97 -19.34
C LYS A 232 14.44 -18.98 -20.10
N TYR A 233 13.63 -17.94 -19.92
CA TYR A 233 12.31 -17.78 -20.51
C TYR A 233 12.19 -16.45 -21.26
N GLN A 234 11.17 -16.33 -22.11
CA GLN A 234 10.79 -15.04 -22.72
C GLN A 234 9.62 -14.40 -21.96
N ALA A 235 9.68 -13.09 -21.78
CA ALA A 235 8.54 -12.34 -21.24
C ALA A 235 7.32 -12.50 -22.15
N LEU A 236 6.15 -12.72 -21.57
CA LEU A 236 4.89 -12.73 -22.32
C LEU A 236 4.56 -11.31 -22.79
N SER A 237 3.73 -11.16 -23.82
CA SER A 237 3.25 -9.84 -24.24
C SER A 237 2.41 -9.18 -23.14
N SER A 238 2.38 -7.85 -23.07
CA SER A 238 1.60 -7.09 -22.07
C SER A 238 0.17 -7.61 -21.93
N ASP A 239 -0.56 -7.73 -23.04
CA ASP A 239 -1.94 -8.23 -23.04
C ASP A 239 -2.07 -9.65 -22.46
N LYS A 240 -1.09 -10.52 -22.70
CA LYS A 240 -1.11 -11.89 -22.13
C LYS A 240 -0.83 -11.84 -20.64
N ARG A 241 0.13 -11.03 -20.20
CA ARG A 241 0.44 -10.85 -18.77
C ARG A 241 -0.76 -10.32 -18.02
N GLU A 242 -1.40 -9.28 -18.52
CA GLU A 242 -2.57 -8.66 -17.89
C GLU A 242 -3.74 -9.63 -17.74
N ASN A 243 -4.04 -10.42 -18.78
CA ASN A 243 -5.10 -11.42 -18.73
C ASN A 243 -4.79 -12.53 -17.70
N ILE A 244 -3.57 -13.06 -17.70
CA ILE A 244 -3.17 -14.10 -16.75
C ILE A 244 -3.15 -13.56 -15.31
N LEU A 245 -2.65 -12.34 -15.09
CA LEU A 245 -2.66 -11.68 -13.79
C LEU A 245 -4.09 -11.49 -13.26
N ALA A 246 -5.03 -11.09 -14.12
CA ALA A 246 -6.43 -10.96 -13.71
C ALA A 246 -7.07 -12.29 -13.25
N GLU A 247 -6.58 -13.43 -13.73
CA GLU A 247 -7.01 -14.76 -13.28
C GLU A 247 -6.29 -15.23 -12.01
N VAL A 248 -5.00 -14.91 -11.87
CA VAL A 248 -4.13 -15.48 -10.83
C VAL A 248 -4.10 -14.62 -9.56
N LEU A 249 -4.23 -13.30 -9.67
CA LEU A 249 -4.18 -12.39 -8.51
C LEU A 249 -5.27 -12.69 -7.45
N PRO A 250 -6.54 -13.00 -7.79
CA PRO A 250 -7.54 -13.39 -6.80
C PRO A 250 -7.13 -14.63 -6.00
N ILE A 251 -6.49 -15.60 -6.66
CA ILE A 251 -6.00 -16.83 -6.03
C ILE A 251 -4.83 -16.53 -5.11
N ILE A 252 -3.81 -15.78 -5.59
CA ILE A 252 -2.69 -15.32 -4.76
C ILE A 252 -3.22 -14.63 -3.51
N ARG A 253 -4.09 -13.63 -3.70
CA ARG A 253 -4.69 -12.85 -2.63
C ARG A 253 -5.40 -13.76 -1.62
N GLY A 254 -6.20 -14.70 -2.11
CA GLY A 254 -6.89 -15.69 -1.29
C GLY A 254 -5.95 -16.52 -0.42
N GLN A 255 -4.89 -17.04 -1.01
CA GLN A 255 -3.90 -17.88 -0.32
C GLN A 255 -3.10 -17.09 0.74
N VAL A 256 -2.74 -15.85 0.47
CA VAL A 256 -2.03 -15.00 1.47
C VAL A 256 -2.96 -14.40 2.52
N SER A 257 -4.28 -14.44 2.33
CA SER A 257 -5.27 -13.80 3.21
C SER A 257 -5.90 -14.72 4.28
N GLN A 258 -5.39 -15.94 4.45
CA GLN A 258 -6.00 -16.96 5.34
C GLN A 258 -5.94 -16.58 6.83
N GLU A 259 -4.85 -15.93 7.28
CA GLU A 259 -4.69 -15.48 8.67
C GLU A 259 -5.24 -14.05 8.84
N LYS A 260 -4.75 -13.13 8.02
CA LYS A 260 -5.21 -11.75 7.92
C LYS A 260 -5.32 -11.39 6.45
N LYS A 261 -6.39 -10.69 6.07
CA LYS A 261 -6.56 -10.24 4.69
C LYS A 261 -5.39 -9.39 4.22
N MET A 262 -5.05 -9.53 2.94
CA MET A 262 -4.03 -8.72 2.28
C MET A 262 -4.56 -8.15 0.97
N LEU A 263 -3.90 -7.11 0.52
CA LEU A 263 -3.99 -6.61 -0.85
C LEU A 263 -2.77 -7.08 -1.63
N THR A 264 -2.90 -7.08 -2.95
CA THR A 264 -1.76 -7.31 -3.84
C THR A 264 -1.57 -6.16 -4.82
N THR A 265 -0.32 -5.87 -5.16
CA THR A 265 0.06 -5.09 -6.36
C THR A 265 0.91 -5.97 -7.27
N TYR A 266 1.15 -5.54 -8.51
CA TYR A 266 2.09 -6.22 -9.39
C TYR A 266 2.99 -5.21 -10.09
N ASN A 267 4.16 -5.68 -10.51
CA ASN A 267 5.11 -4.92 -11.30
C ASN A 267 5.74 -5.81 -12.36
N ASP A 268 5.65 -5.37 -13.62
CA ASP A 268 6.18 -6.05 -14.79
C ASP A 268 7.15 -5.17 -15.59
N ASN A 269 7.86 -4.26 -14.90
CA ASN A 269 8.90 -3.44 -15.52
C ASN A 269 10.03 -4.31 -16.09
N ASP A 270 10.75 -3.78 -17.08
CA ASP A 270 11.77 -4.53 -17.84
C ASP A 270 12.86 -5.16 -16.96
N SER A 271 13.33 -4.46 -15.92
CA SER A 271 14.33 -4.98 -14.96
C SER A 271 13.81 -6.19 -14.17
N VAL A 272 12.53 -6.15 -13.79
CA VAL A 272 11.87 -7.24 -13.07
C VAL A 272 11.69 -8.42 -14.00
N LEU A 273 11.21 -8.17 -15.23
CA LEU A 273 11.03 -9.21 -16.24
C LEU A 273 12.36 -9.85 -16.64
N GLU A 274 13.43 -9.07 -16.83
CA GLU A 274 14.77 -9.60 -17.09
C GLU A 274 15.21 -10.54 -15.97
N PHE A 275 15.05 -10.11 -14.72
CA PHE A 275 15.42 -10.92 -13.55
C PHE A 275 14.59 -12.20 -13.47
N VAL A 276 13.25 -12.14 -13.42
CA VAL A 276 12.41 -13.33 -13.19
C VAL A 276 12.47 -14.35 -14.34
N ASN A 277 12.85 -13.91 -15.54
CA ASN A 277 13.03 -14.79 -16.69
C ASN A 277 14.45 -15.33 -16.84
N SER A 278 15.38 -14.96 -15.96
CA SER A 278 16.78 -15.38 -16.03
C SER A 278 17.02 -16.80 -15.50
N LYS A 279 18.17 -17.38 -15.81
CA LYS A 279 18.57 -18.71 -15.30
C LYS A 279 18.86 -18.69 -13.81
N ASP A 280 19.40 -17.58 -13.32
CA ASP A 280 19.88 -17.49 -11.94
C ASP A 280 18.83 -16.91 -10.99
N ALA A 281 17.66 -16.47 -11.50
CA ALA A 281 16.58 -15.85 -10.72
C ALA A 281 16.20 -16.67 -9.48
N GLN A 282 15.98 -17.97 -9.66
CA GLN A 282 15.57 -18.87 -8.59
C GLN A 282 16.67 -18.96 -7.53
N SER A 283 17.92 -19.21 -7.89
CA SER A 283 19.01 -19.31 -6.91
C SER A 283 19.31 -17.98 -6.22
N LEU A 284 19.40 -16.87 -6.98
CA LEU A 284 19.76 -15.55 -6.45
C LEU A 284 18.68 -15.02 -5.51
N SER A 285 17.41 -15.20 -5.85
CA SER A 285 16.30 -14.76 -4.99
C SER A 285 16.31 -15.44 -3.62
N GLN A 286 16.93 -16.62 -3.48
CA GLN A 286 16.97 -17.38 -2.23
C GLN A 286 18.23 -17.16 -1.38
N VAL A 287 19.15 -16.29 -1.81
CA VAL A 287 20.38 -15.97 -1.04
C VAL A 287 20.05 -15.19 0.22
N GLY A 288 19.17 -14.18 0.12
CA GLY A 288 18.73 -13.33 1.23
C GLY A 288 18.49 -11.89 0.81
N ALA A 289 18.19 -11.04 1.79
CA ALA A 289 17.92 -9.62 1.58
C ALA A 289 19.18 -8.80 1.26
N ALA A 290 19.06 -7.81 0.37
CA ALA A 290 20.18 -6.95 -0.01
C ALA A 290 20.69 -6.03 1.11
N CYS A 291 19.82 -5.60 2.02
CA CYS A 291 20.21 -4.84 3.21
C CYS A 291 19.19 -5.02 4.35
N PRO A 292 19.54 -4.68 5.60
CA PRO A 292 18.64 -4.78 6.77
C PRO A 292 17.25 -4.19 6.57
N ASP A 293 17.14 -3.02 5.92
CA ASP A 293 15.85 -2.34 5.70
C ASP A 293 14.86 -3.18 4.89
N HIS A 294 15.36 -4.04 4.00
CA HIS A 294 14.50 -4.92 3.22
C HIS A 294 13.79 -5.93 4.12
N LEU A 295 14.48 -6.51 5.12
CA LEU A 295 13.95 -7.60 5.94
C LEU A 295 12.66 -7.22 6.67
N VAL A 296 12.53 -5.97 7.10
CA VAL A 296 11.33 -5.45 7.79
C VAL A 296 10.10 -5.48 6.88
N HIS A 297 10.28 -5.35 5.57
CA HIS A 297 9.18 -5.15 4.62
C HIS A 297 9.00 -6.30 3.64
N THR A 298 10.08 -6.95 3.21
CA THR A 298 10.08 -8.02 2.20
C THR A 298 10.25 -9.42 2.79
N LYS A 299 10.53 -9.54 4.10
CA LYS A 299 11.02 -10.77 4.76
C LYS A 299 12.38 -11.20 4.24
N ARG A 300 12.90 -12.33 4.75
CA ARG A 300 14.21 -12.90 4.38
C ARG A 300 14.35 -13.21 2.88
N VAL A 301 13.37 -13.90 2.30
CA VAL A 301 13.37 -14.33 0.88
C VAL A 301 11.98 -14.18 0.27
N PRO A 302 11.87 -13.91 -1.05
CA PRO A 302 10.62 -13.97 -1.79
C PRO A 302 10.21 -15.43 -2.07
N LEU A 303 8.96 -15.63 -2.48
CA LEU A 303 8.52 -16.87 -3.09
C LEU A 303 8.81 -16.83 -4.60
N PHE A 304 9.57 -17.79 -5.13
CA PHE A 304 9.75 -17.97 -6.58
C PHE A 304 8.84 -19.09 -7.09
N ILE A 305 7.99 -18.78 -8.08
CA ILE A 305 7.11 -19.77 -8.71
C ILE A 305 7.81 -20.37 -9.94
N ASP A 306 8.23 -21.63 -9.85
CA ASP A 306 8.85 -22.34 -10.98
C ASP A 306 7.78 -22.79 -12.00
N TRP A 307 7.39 -21.86 -12.87
CA TRP A 307 6.44 -22.05 -13.96
C TRP A 307 7.09 -21.73 -15.32
N ASP A 308 6.73 -22.49 -16.36
CA ASP A 308 7.15 -22.24 -17.74
C ASP A 308 6.10 -21.37 -18.46
N PRO A 309 6.38 -20.08 -18.70
CA PRO A 309 5.43 -19.18 -19.35
C PRO A 309 5.17 -19.53 -20.81
N GLN A 310 6.07 -20.26 -21.48
CA GLN A 310 5.88 -20.68 -22.87
C GLN A 310 4.91 -21.86 -22.99
N SER A 311 4.65 -22.61 -21.91
CA SER A 311 3.66 -23.68 -21.90
C SER A 311 2.22 -23.18 -22.15
N GLY A 312 1.93 -21.94 -21.73
CA GLY A 312 0.59 -21.36 -21.78
C GLY A 312 -0.41 -22.01 -20.81
N ASP A 313 0.03 -22.92 -19.94
CA ASP A 313 -0.83 -23.63 -18.99
C ASP A 313 -1.04 -22.78 -17.72
N VAL A 314 -2.11 -21.98 -17.75
CA VAL A 314 -2.50 -21.09 -16.64
C VAL A 314 -3.02 -21.89 -15.45
N ASP A 315 -3.65 -23.04 -15.66
CA ASP A 315 -4.17 -23.86 -14.56
C ASP A 315 -3.01 -24.51 -13.78
N ALA A 316 -1.95 -24.94 -14.46
CA ALA A 316 -0.71 -25.34 -13.81
C ALA A 316 -0.06 -24.22 -12.99
N LEU A 317 -0.12 -22.96 -13.47
CA LEU A 317 0.34 -21.80 -12.69
C LEU A 317 -0.50 -21.61 -11.42
N LYS A 318 -1.83 -21.70 -11.52
CA LYS A 318 -2.74 -21.56 -10.37
C LYS A 318 -2.44 -22.59 -9.28
N GLU A 319 -2.18 -23.84 -9.65
CA GLU A 319 -1.83 -24.89 -8.69
C GLU A 319 -0.44 -24.66 -8.07
N LYS A 320 0.56 -24.31 -8.88
CA LYS A 320 1.91 -23.97 -8.38
C LYS A 320 1.91 -22.78 -7.43
N VAL A 321 1.05 -21.79 -7.65
CA VAL A 321 0.87 -20.66 -6.74
C VAL A 321 0.32 -21.11 -5.39
N LYS A 322 -0.72 -21.96 -5.37
CA LYS A 322 -1.30 -22.48 -4.12
C LYS A 322 -0.28 -23.31 -3.35
N GLU A 323 0.39 -24.24 -4.03
CA GLU A 323 1.45 -25.08 -3.45
C GLU A 323 2.61 -24.22 -2.93
N GLY A 324 3.13 -23.32 -3.75
CA GLY A 324 4.27 -22.47 -3.39
C GLY A 324 3.99 -21.57 -2.18
N ILE A 325 2.80 -20.98 -2.08
CA ILE A 325 2.43 -20.16 -0.91
C ILE A 325 2.28 -21.05 0.33
N SER A 326 1.72 -22.25 0.22
CA SER A 326 1.62 -23.19 1.33
C SER A 326 3.02 -23.58 1.85
N THR A 327 3.90 -24.01 0.95
CA THR A 327 5.28 -24.39 1.28
C THR A 327 6.05 -23.22 1.88
N TYR A 328 5.92 -22.02 1.33
CA TYR A 328 6.56 -20.83 1.89
C TYR A 328 6.17 -20.58 3.35
N LYS A 329 4.88 -20.71 3.69
CA LYS A 329 4.39 -20.53 5.06
C LYS A 329 4.97 -21.58 6.00
N GLU A 330 5.03 -22.83 5.57
CA GLU A 330 5.63 -23.92 6.34
C GLU A 330 7.13 -23.69 6.57
N GLU A 331 7.87 -23.30 5.53
CA GLU A 331 9.29 -22.96 5.61
C GLU A 331 9.55 -21.74 6.50
N TYR A 332 8.68 -20.74 6.44
CA TYR A 332 8.77 -19.55 7.29
C TYR A 332 8.53 -19.88 8.77
N VAL A 333 7.56 -20.76 9.07
CA VAL A 333 7.38 -21.28 10.44
C VAL A 333 8.62 -22.06 10.89
N ALA A 334 9.18 -22.91 10.02
CA ALA A 334 10.40 -23.66 10.35
C ALA A 334 11.61 -22.74 10.57
N TYR A 335 11.75 -21.67 9.77
CA TYR A 335 12.74 -20.61 9.96
C TYR A 335 12.57 -19.92 11.31
N PHE A 336 11.34 -19.53 11.66
CA PHE A 336 11.06 -18.93 12.95
C PHE A 336 11.45 -19.86 14.11
N GLU A 337 11.03 -21.13 14.07
CA GLU A 337 11.30 -22.10 15.13
C GLU A 337 12.79 -22.42 15.32
N ARG A 338 13.59 -22.39 14.26
CA ARG A 338 15.05 -22.61 14.34
C ARG A 338 15.80 -21.47 15.03
N ASN A 339 15.29 -20.24 14.95
CA ASN A 339 16.04 -19.03 15.35
C ASN A 339 15.41 -18.28 16.53
N LYS A 340 14.18 -18.61 16.93
CA LYS A 340 13.45 -17.87 17.97
C LYS A 340 14.14 -17.80 19.31
N SER A 341 13.96 -16.65 19.96
CA SER A 341 14.27 -16.43 21.37
C SER A 341 13.01 -16.53 22.23
N ASP A 342 13.21 -16.65 23.55
CA ASP A 342 12.10 -16.71 24.51
C ASP A 342 11.26 -15.42 24.45
N GLY A 343 9.98 -15.58 24.12
CA GLY A 343 9.01 -14.47 24.04
C GLY A 343 8.68 -14.00 22.62
N ASP A 344 9.43 -14.44 21.60
CA ASP A 344 9.14 -14.09 20.21
C ASP A 344 7.80 -14.69 19.75
N GLN A 345 7.06 -13.93 18.94
CA GLN A 345 5.78 -14.35 18.37
C GLN A 345 5.77 -14.18 16.86
N ILE A 346 5.29 -15.19 16.15
CA ILE A 346 5.11 -15.11 14.72
C ILE A 346 3.99 -14.11 14.38
N VAL A 347 4.29 -13.13 13.53
CA VAL A 347 3.34 -12.05 13.19
C VAL A 347 2.55 -12.36 11.93
N GLU A 348 3.23 -12.88 10.90
CA GLU A 348 2.67 -13.14 9.57
C GLU A 348 3.57 -14.14 8.82
N THR A 349 2.97 -15.16 8.22
CA THR A 349 3.67 -16.24 7.49
C THR A 349 3.66 -16.05 5.98
N ALA A 350 2.75 -15.26 5.42
CA ALA A 350 2.61 -15.12 3.98
C ALA A 350 3.80 -14.38 3.32
N PRO A 351 4.16 -14.74 2.08
CA PRO A 351 5.21 -14.06 1.34
C PRO A 351 4.81 -12.62 1.00
N ARG A 352 5.80 -11.70 1.10
CA ARG A 352 5.64 -10.29 0.71
C ARG A 352 5.89 -10.05 -0.76
N ILE A 353 6.74 -10.86 -1.37
CA ILE A 353 7.14 -10.80 -2.77
C ILE A 353 6.97 -12.20 -3.37
N ILE A 354 6.32 -12.26 -4.53
CA ILE A 354 6.12 -13.48 -5.30
C ILE A 354 6.62 -13.21 -6.72
N LEU A 355 7.63 -13.96 -7.15
CA LEU A 355 8.27 -13.84 -8.45
C LEU A 355 7.72 -14.90 -9.41
N ILE A 356 7.22 -14.47 -10.56
CA ILE A 356 6.59 -15.37 -11.53
C ILE A 356 7.22 -15.13 -12.92
N PRO A 357 7.96 -16.10 -13.47
CA PRO A 357 8.48 -16.04 -14.82
C PRO A 357 7.40 -15.69 -15.84
N GLY A 358 7.75 -14.87 -16.82
CA GLY A 358 6.85 -14.38 -17.86
C GLY A 358 5.86 -13.29 -17.44
N LEU A 359 5.58 -13.12 -16.13
CA LEU A 359 4.60 -12.17 -15.61
C LEU A 359 5.23 -10.99 -14.83
N GLY A 360 6.26 -11.22 -14.03
CA GLY A 360 6.90 -10.17 -13.20
C GLY A 360 6.86 -10.50 -11.71
N MET A 361 6.67 -9.49 -10.87
CA MET A 361 6.54 -9.64 -9.41
C MET A 361 5.14 -9.27 -8.93
N VAL A 362 4.63 -10.02 -7.96
CA VAL A 362 3.40 -9.72 -7.20
C VAL A 362 3.79 -9.44 -5.75
N ASN A 363 3.28 -8.35 -5.21
CA ASN A 363 3.62 -7.86 -3.88
C ASN A 363 2.40 -7.95 -2.97
N THR A 364 2.59 -8.26 -1.69
CA THR A 364 1.49 -8.38 -0.73
C THR A 364 1.65 -7.42 0.45
N GLY A 365 0.54 -6.88 0.94
CA GLY A 365 0.57 -5.93 2.05
C GLY A 365 -0.78 -5.78 2.73
N LYS A 366 -0.78 -5.17 3.92
CA LYS A 366 -2.04 -4.82 4.62
C LYS A 366 -2.88 -3.79 3.86
N ASP A 367 -2.21 -2.98 3.05
CA ASP A 367 -2.77 -1.96 2.18
C ASP A 367 -1.89 -1.79 0.94
N TRP A 368 -2.39 -1.04 -0.05
CA TRP A 368 -1.66 -0.78 -1.29
C TRP A 368 -0.29 -0.15 -1.01
N LYS A 369 -0.23 0.81 -0.07
CA LYS A 369 1.03 1.47 0.31
C LYS A 369 2.08 0.48 0.80
N SER A 370 1.70 -0.45 1.69
CA SER A 370 2.63 -1.43 2.27
C SER A 370 3.09 -2.46 1.22
N ALA A 371 2.19 -2.88 0.31
CA ALA A 371 2.57 -3.74 -0.82
C ALA A 371 3.57 -3.03 -1.75
N ASN A 372 3.33 -1.75 -2.07
CA ASN A 372 4.22 -0.92 -2.88
C ASN A 372 5.57 -0.60 -2.21
N VAL A 373 5.64 -0.50 -0.88
CA VAL A 373 6.92 -0.40 -0.16
C VAL A 373 7.75 -1.66 -0.39
N SER A 374 7.12 -2.83 -0.27
CA SER A 374 7.78 -4.12 -0.50
C SER A 374 8.28 -4.22 -1.95
N GLU A 375 7.44 -3.82 -2.90
CA GLU A 375 7.77 -3.76 -4.33
C GLU A 375 9.01 -2.91 -4.61
N GLN A 376 9.04 -1.67 -4.10
CA GLN A 376 10.14 -0.76 -4.34
C GLN A 376 11.46 -1.26 -3.75
N LEU A 377 11.40 -1.78 -2.52
CA LEU A 377 12.56 -2.41 -1.88
C LEU A 377 13.04 -3.62 -2.68
N TYR A 378 12.15 -4.49 -3.13
CA TYR A 378 12.58 -5.65 -3.92
C TYR A 378 13.11 -5.27 -5.32
N HIS A 379 12.59 -4.21 -5.93
CA HIS A 379 13.20 -3.64 -7.14
C HIS A 379 14.65 -3.19 -6.88
N ARG A 380 14.94 -2.62 -5.71
CA ARG A 380 16.33 -2.30 -5.33
C ARG A 380 17.16 -3.55 -5.11
N ALA A 381 16.60 -4.57 -4.47
CA ALA A 381 17.28 -5.86 -4.33
C ALA A 381 17.67 -6.46 -5.70
N ILE A 382 16.82 -6.36 -6.72
CA ILE A 382 17.16 -6.78 -8.10
C ILE A 382 18.34 -5.98 -8.66
N ALA A 383 18.35 -4.65 -8.48
CA ALA A 383 19.45 -3.79 -8.92
C ALA A 383 20.77 -4.15 -8.19
N VAL A 384 20.70 -4.39 -6.88
CA VAL A 384 21.85 -4.83 -6.07
C VAL A 384 22.35 -6.19 -6.52
N MET A 385 21.47 -7.17 -6.74
CA MET A 385 21.87 -8.49 -7.24
C MET A 385 22.52 -8.38 -8.62
N SER A 386 22.03 -7.49 -9.49
CA SER A 386 22.64 -7.21 -10.79
C SER A 386 24.08 -6.70 -10.61
N GLY A 387 24.27 -5.63 -9.82
CA GLY A 387 25.59 -5.05 -9.59
C GLY A 387 26.55 -6.01 -8.89
N ALA A 388 26.09 -6.70 -7.84
CA ALA A 388 26.92 -7.64 -7.09
C ALA A 388 27.38 -8.84 -7.95
N THR A 389 26.51 -9.36 -8.83
CA THR A 389 26.88 -10.48 -9.71
C THR A 389 27.82 -10.10 -10.85
N VAL A 390 27.84 -8.82 -11.26
CA VAL A 390 28.87 -8.28 -12.17
C VAL A 390 30.25 -8.21 -11.49
N LEU A 391 30.25 -7.98 -10.18
CA LEU A 391 31.45 -7.74 -9.37
C LEU A 391 32.07 -9.02 -8.78
N GLY A 392 31.22 -9.99 -8.41
CA GLY A 392 31.59 -11.21 -7.70
C GLY A 392 30.36 -12.09 -7.46
N ASN A 393 30.33 -12.82 -6.34
CA ASN A 393 29.13 -13.53 -5.91
C ASN A 393 28.30 -12.65 -4.99
N PHE A 394 26.97 -12.60 -5.21
CA PHE A 394 26.06 -11.94 -4.29
C PHE A 394 26.01 -12.71 -2.96
N ILE A 395 26.30 -12.01 -1.86
CA ILE A 395 26.21 -12.50 -0.49
C ILE A 395 25.26 -11.62 0.32
N SER A 396 24.55 -12.26 1.24
CA SER A 396 23.59 -11.60 2.13
C SER A 396 23.88 -11.96 3.59
N LEU A 397 23.04 -11.47 4.48
CA LEU A 397 22.97 -11.89 5.87
C LEU A 397 22.62 -13.37 5.94
N ASN A 398 23.21 -14.07 6.90
CA ASN A 398 22.82 -15.45 7.17
C ASN A 398 21.43 -15.50 7.83
N GLU A 399 20.93 -16.71 8.07
CA GLU A 399 19.60 -16.93 8.61
C GLU A 399 19.41 -16.32 10.02
N GLU A 400 20.40 -16.49 10.90
CA GLU A 400 20.37 -15.96 12.28
C GLU A 400 20.44 -14.42 12.29
N GLU A 401 21.34 -13.84 11.49
CA GLU A 401 21.47 -12.38 11.32
C GLU A 401 20.17 -11.76 10.79
N SER A 402 19.54 -12.42 9.80
CA SER A 402 18.26 -11.98 9.24
C SER A 402 17.14 -12.02 10.28
N TYR A 403 17.11 -13.08 11.10
CA TYR A 403 16.13 -13.24 12.16
C TYR A 403 16.22 -12.13 13.21
N LEU A 404 17.44 -11.80 13.64
CA LEU A 404 17.68 -10.76 14.64
C LEU A 404 17.26 -9.36 14.19
N ILE A 405 17.12 -9.12 12.88
CA ILE A 405 16.56 -7.88 12.33
C ILE A 405 15.04 -7.96 12.21
N GLU A 406 14.51 -9.05 11.62
CA GLU A 406 13.07 -9.20 11.38
C GLU A 406 12.27 -9.24 12.69
N TYR A 407 12.83 -9.84 13.74
CA TYR A 407 12.22 -9.96 15.07
C TYR A 407 12.81 -9.01 16.09
N TRP A 408 13.40 -7.91 15.64
CA TRP A 408 14.04 -6.96 16.55
C TRP A 408 13.01 -6.29 17.49
N PRO A 409 13.16 -6.40 18.84
CA PRO A 409 12.13 -5.94 19.77
C PRO A 409 11.79 -4.46 19.66
N LEU A 410 12.77 -3.60 19.33
CA LEU A 410 12.51 -2.17 19.14
C LEU A 410 11.65 -1.89 17.91
N GLU A 411 11.82 -2.65 16.83
CA GLU A 411 11.02 -2.51 15.62
C GLU A 411 9.61 -3.08 15.82
N LEU A 412 9.52 -4.26 16.44
CA LEU A 412 8.24 -4.87 16.82
C LEU A 412 7.46 -3.99 17.81
N TYR A 413 8.14 -3.33 18.75
CA TYR A 413 7.51 -2.39 19.67
C TYR A 413 6.90 -1.20 18.91
N LYS A 414 7.59 -0.64 17.90
CA LYS A 414 7.02 0.42 17.06
C LYS A 414 5.74 -0.04 16.36
N LEU A 415 5.73 -1.27 15.84
CA LEU A 415 4.54 -1.85 15.21
C LEU A 415 3.40 -2.03 16.23
N SER A 416 3.72 -2.35 17.49
CA SER A 416 2.73 -2.48 18.58
C SER A 416 2.10 -1.16 19.02
N LEU A 417 2.75 -0.02 18.76
CA LEU A 417 2.22 1.32 19.05
C LEU A 417 1.17 1.78 18.04
N ALA A 418 1.01 1.07 16.92
CA ALA A 418 -0.01 1.39 15.94
C ALA A 418 -1.42 1.28 16.56
N PRO A 419 -2.35 2.17 16.21
CA PRO A 419 -3.73 2.04 16.67
C PRO A 419 -4.34 0.72 16.18
N PRO A 420 -5.33 0.16 16.90
CA PRO A 420 -6.06 -1.02 16.43
C PRO A 420 -6.56 -0.83 15.01
N GLU A 421 -6.54 -1.90 14.21
CA GLU A 421 -7.03 -1.83 12.84
C GLU A 421 -8.52 -1.49 12.80
N SER A 422 -8.88 -0.62 11.86
CA SER A 422 -10.25 -0.24 11.55
C SER A 422 -11.08 -1.41 10.99
N GLU A 423 -12.41 -1.32 11.09
CA GLU A 423 -13.34 -2.42 10.74
C GLU A 423 -13.17 -2.96 9.30
N PHE A 424 -12.93 -2.07 8.34
CA PHE A 424 -12.77 -2.42 6.92
C PHE A 424 -11.30 -2.43 6.49
N SER A 425 -10.37 -2.49 7.44
CA SER A 425 -8.93 -2.57 7.17
C SER A 425 -8.68 -3.80 6.31
N ARG A 426 -7.79 -3.68 5.32
CA ARG A 426 -7.43 -4.74 4.35
C ARG A 426 -8.59 -5.20 3.45
N GLN A 427 -9.73 -4.50 3.46
CA GLN A 427 -10.86 -4.84 2.59
C GLN A 427 -10.89 -3.97 1.34
N ILE A 428 -11.35 -4.57 0.24
CA ILE A 428 -11.51 -3.92 -1.06
C ILE A 428 -13.00 -3.87 -1.40
N ALA A 429 -13.53 -2.66 -1.57
CA ALA A 429 -14.92 -2.43 -1.89
C ALA A 429 -15.09 -1.90 -3.31
N LEU A 430 -15.96 -2.51 -4.11
CA LEU A 430 -16.40 -1.96 -5.40
C LEU A 430 -17.78 -1.35 -5.23
N VAL A 431 -17.93 -0.07 -5.59
CA VAL A 431 -19.19 0.68 -5.49
C VAL A 431 -19.62 1.08 -6.89
N THR A 432 -20.73 0.50 -7.38
CA THR A 432 -21.31 0.88 -8.68
C THR A 432 -22.17 2.13 -8.57
N GLY A 433 -22.20 2.99 -9.59
CA GLY A 433 -22.79 4.32 -9.46
C GLY A 433 -22.11 5.15 -8.37
N GLY A 434 -20.80 4.92 -8.19
CA GLY A 434 -20.03 5.41 -7.06
C GLY A 434 -19.91 6.93 -6.98
N ALA A 435 -20.12 7.65 -8.10
CA ALA A 435 -20.09 9.11 -8.13
C ALA A 435 -21.47 9.77 -7.83
N GLY A 436 -22.52 8.97 -7.59
CA GLY A 436 -23.82 9.46 -7.13
C GLY A 436 -23.88 9.59 -5.60
N GLY A 437 -24.85 10.35 -5.08
CA GLY A 437 -24.93 10.69 -3.65
C GLY A 437 -24.76 9.52 -2.67
N ILE A 438 -25.50 8.41 -2.86
CA ILE A 438 -25.36 7.19 -2.02
C ILE A 438 -23.96 6.56 -2.20
N GLY A 439 -23.46 6.50 -3.43
CA GLY A 439 -22.14 5.95 -3.74
C GLY A 439 -21.01 6.74 -3.08
N THR A 440 -21.07 8.08 -3.16
CA THR A 440 -20.13 8.99 -2.53
C THR A 440 -20.15 8.86 -1.01
N ALA A 441 -21.34 8.89 -0.40
CA ALA A 441 -21.49 8.72 1.04
C ALA A 441 -20.98 7.34 1.50
N THR A 442 -21.25 6.29 0.73
CA THR A 442 -20.75 4.94 1.01
C THR A 442 -19.23 4.87 0.92
N THR A 443 -18.63 5.50 -0.09
CA THR A 443 -17.17 5.56 -0.25
C THR A 443 -16.53 6.20 0.97
N TYR A 444 -17.00 7.38 1.39
CA TYR A 444 -16.50 8.04 2.59
C TYR A 444 -16.75 7.20 3.84
N ARG A 445 -17.94 6.60 3.98
CA ARG A 445 -18.29 5.78 5.14
C ARG A 445 -17.40 4.56 5.33
N LEU A 446 -17.01 3.89 4.24
CA LEU A 446 -16.08 2.75 4.26
C LEU A 446 -14.62 3.17 4.51
N LEU A 447 -14.30 4.46 4.42
CA LEU A 447 -12.97 5.02 4.66
C LEU A 447 -12.83 5.66 6.06
N ASP A 448 -13.76 6.54 6.45
CA ASP A 448 -13.68 7.38 7.66
C ASP A 448 -13.47 6.55 8.96
N ASP A 449 -14.13 5.39 9.10
CA ASP A 449 -13.93 4.46 10.24
C ASP A 449 -13.38 3.08 9.81
N GLY A 450 -13.15 2.92 8.51
CA GLY A 450 -13.03 1.63 7.88
C GLY A 450 -11.65 1.30 7.37
N GLY A 451 -10.92 2.25 6.79
CA GLY A 451 -9.61 1.95 6.19
C GLY A 451 -9.67 1.01 4.97
N ALA A 452 -10.83 0.88 4.32
CA ALA A 452 -10.99 0.11 3.08
C ALA A 452 -10.18 0.72 1.92
N HIS A 453 -10.03 -0.05 0.85
CA HIS A 453 -9.71 0.49 -0.48
C HIS A 453 -10.99 0.45 -1.32
N VAL A 454 -11.26 1.51 -2.06
CA VAL A 454 -12.53 1.66 -2.78
C VAL A 454 -12.32 1.79 -4.28
N VAL A 455 -12.94 0.90 -5.05
CA VAL A 455 -13.11 1.02 -6.49
C VAL A 455 -14.42 1.74 -6.76
N ILE A 456 -14.31 2.95 -7.31
CA ILE A 456 -15.44 3.81 -7.65
C ILE A 456 -15.77 3.56 -9.13
N ALA A 457 -16.81 2.75 -9.37
CA ALA A 457 -17.23 2.39 -10.71
C ALA A 457 -18.46 3.20 -11.12
N ASP A 458 -18.36 3.97 -12.20
CA ASP A 458 -19.46 4.81 -12.69
C ASP A 458 -19.41 4.97 -14.21
N ILE A 459 -20.55 5.23 -14.84
CA ILE A 459 -20.59 5.61 -16.27
C ILE A 459 -20.01 7.02 -16.46
N ASN A 460 -20.14 7.88 -15.43
CA ASN A 460 -19.54 9.20 -15.34
C ASN A 460 -18.10 9.11 -14.80
N LYS A 461 -17.15 8.81 -15.67
CA LYS A 461 -15.73 8.68 -15.31
C LYS A 461 -15.15 9.91 -14.63
N GLU A 462 -15.47 11.11 -15.13
CA GLU A 462 -14.96 12.38 -14.57
C GLU A 462 -15.35 12.55 -13.10
N GLY A 463 -16.62 12.33 -12.76
CA GLY A 463 -17.06 12.40 -11.36
C GLY A 463 -16.48 11.30 -10.47
N ALA A 464 -16.18 10.12 -11.03
CA ALA A 464 -15.49 9.07 -10.30
C ALA A 464 -14.03 9.45 -10.02
N ASP A 465 -13.35 10.06 -11.00
CA ASP A 465 -11.97 10.56 -10.86
C ASP A 465 -11.88 11.67 -9.80
N ASP A 466 -12.78 12.65 -9.84
CA ASP A 466 -12.81 13.73 -8.86
C ASP A 466 -12.96 13.19 -7.44
N LEU A 467 -13.86 12.23 -7.24
CA LEU A 467 -14.05 11.60 -5.93
C LEU A 467 -12.82 10.78 -5.52
N ALA A 468 -12.23 10.00 -6.42
CA ALA A 468 -11.02 9.22 -6.14
C ALA A 468 -9.85 10.14 -5.75
N ASN A 469 -9.68 11.28 -6.43
CA ASN A 469 -8.65 12.26 -6.12
C ASN A 469 -8.86 12.89 -4.74
N GLN A 470 -10.08 13.31 -4.40
CA GLN A 470 -10.41 13.83 -3.06
C GLN A 470 -10.14 12.80 -1.97
N VAL A 471 -10.50 11.54 -2.21
CA VAL A 471 -10.22 10.42 -1.31
C VAL A 471 -8.71 10.20 -1.15
N ASN A 472 -7.97 10.17 -2.26
CA ASN A 472 -6.53 9.93 -2.23
C ASN A 472 -5.76 11.08 -1.56
N GLU A 473 -6.24 12.32 -1.69
CA GLU A 473 -5.71 13.48 -0.97
C GLU A 473 -5.96 13.36 0.55
N LYS A 474 -7.18 12.95 0.96
CA LYS A 474 -7.57 12.87 2.37
C LYS A 474 -6.98 11.65 3.09
N TYR A 475 -6.97 10.47 2.46
CA TYR A 475 -6.65 9.19 3.11
C TYR A 475 -5.34 8.54 2.62
N GLY A 476 -4.67 9.15 1.64
CA GLY A 476 -3.42 8.68 1.06
C GLY A 476 -3.59 8.08 -0.33
N ALA A 477 -2.49 8.09 -1.09
CA ALA A 477 -2.46 7.62 -2.48
C ALA A 477 -2.97 6.18 -2.64
N ASN A 478 -3.71 5.94 -3.73
CA ASN A 478 -4.30 4.64 -4.08
C ASN A 478 -5.21 4.05 -3.00
N ARG A 479 -5.90 4.89 -2.21
CA ARG A 479 -7.03 4.45 -1.38
C ARG A 479 -8.31 4.32 -2.18
N ALA A 480 -8.48 5.14 -3.21
CA ALA A 480 -9.54 4.98 -4.18
C ALA A 480 -9.01 4.90 -5.61
N PHE A 481 -9.69 4.09 -6.43
CA PHE A 481 -9.43 3.92 -7.85
C PHE A 481 -10.73 4.08 -8.63
N ALA A 482 -10.73 4.96 -9.63
CA ALA A 482 -11.91 5.26 -10.43
C ALA A 482 -11.91 4.50 -11.76
N ILE A 483 -13.03 3.84 -12.08
CA ILE A 483 -13.17 3.04 -13.31
C ILE A 483 -14.46 3.43 -14.02
N LYS A 484 -14.38 3.55 -15.36
CA LYS A 484 -15.58 3.73 -16.18
C LYS A 484 -16.26 2.37 -16.36
N MET A 485 -17.55 2.28 -16.04
CA MET A 485 -18.30 1.04 -16.22
C MET A 485 -19.78 1.32 -16.49
N ASP A 486 -20.25 1.00 -17.70
CA ASP A 486 -21.68 0.83 -17.96
C ASP A 486 -22.12 -0.57 -17.53
N VAL A 487 -22.90 -0.64 -16.45
CA VAL A 487 -23.40 -1.91 -15.90
C VAL A 487 -24.27 -2.70 -16.87
N THR A 488 -24.79 -2.08 -17.93
CA THR A 488 -25.60 -2.77 -18.96
C THR A 488 -24.74 -3.46 -20.03
N LYS A 489 -23.41 -3.26 -20.02
CA LYS A 489 -22.47 -3.78 -21.00
C LYS A 489 -21.58 -4.83 -20.35
N GLU A 490 -21.84 -6.09 -20.68
CA GLU A 490 -21.16 -7.23 -20.06
C GLU A 490 -19.64 -7.21 -20.24
N ASP A 491 -19.14 -6.78 -21.39
CA ASP A 491 -17.69 -6.68 -21.64
C ASP A 491 -17.05 -5.52 -20.84
N GLU A 492 -17.76 -4.40 -20.65
CA GLU A 492 -17.29 -3.31 -19.78
C GLU A 492 -17.26 -3.73 -18.32
N VAL A 493 -18.26 -4.49 -17.86
CA VAL A 493 -18.29 -5.05 -16.50
C VAL A 493 -17.10 -5.99 -16.26
N ARG A 494 -16.84 -6.91 -17.22
CA ARG A 494 -15.70 -7.81 -17.14
C ARG A 494 -14.37 -7.06 -17.11
N GLY A 495 -14.17 -6.11 -18.03
CA GLY A 495 -12.95 -5.31 -18.09
C GLY A 495 -12.73 -4.47 -16.81
N ALA A 496 -13.77 -3.80 -16.32
CA ALA A 496 -13.67 -3.00 -15.10
C ALA A 496 -13.30 -3.82 -13.85
N ILE A 497 -13.82 -5.05 -13.74
CA ILE A 497 -13.47 -5.96 -12.64
C ILE A 497 -12.04 -6.47 -12.79
N GLN A 498 -11.57 -6.76 -14.00
CA GLN A 498 -10.17 -7.12 -14.24
C GLN A 498 -9.21 -5.99 -13.85
N GLU A 499 -9.54 -4.74 -14.17
CA GLU A 499 -8.75 -3.57 -13.72
C GLU A 499 -8.74 -3.43 -12.19
N ALA A 500 -9.88 -3.64 -11.53
CA ALA A 500 -9.97 -3.63 -10.07
C ALA A 500 -9.10 -4.73 -9.43
N ILE A 501 -9.08 -5.94 -10.02
CA ILE A 501 -8.22 -7.05 -9.58
C ILE A 501 -6.75 -6.70 -9.77
N LYS A 502 -6.36 -6.14 -10.91
CA LYS A 502 -4.99 -5.69 -11.17
C LYS A 502 -4.54 -4.63 -10.15
N GLN A 503 -5.45 -3.74 -9.74
CA GLN A 503 -5.13 -2.66 -8.80
C GLN A 503 -4.94 -3.13 -7.35
N TYR A 504 -5.76 -4.07 -6.85
CA TYR A 504 -5.79 -4.43 -5.43
C TYR A 504 -5.73 -5.93 -5.11
N GLY A 505 -5.76 -6.78 -6.13
CA GLY A 505 -5.71 -8.24 -6.05
C GLY A 505 -7.06 -8.95 -6.02
N GLY A 506 -8.16 -8.22 -5.85
CA GLY A 506 -9.48 -8.82 -5.72
C GLY A 506 -10.52 -7.88 -5.11
N ILE A 507 -11.66 -8.42 -4.66
CA ILE A 507 -12.81 -7.64 -4.16
C ILE A 507 -13.48 -8.39 -3.00
N ASP A 508 -13.70 -7.72 -1.87
CA ASP A 508 -14.36 -8.27 -0.67
C ASP A 508 -15.80 -7.78 -0.50
N ILE A 509 -16.07 -6.55 -0.91
CA ILE A 509 -17.37 -5.89 -0.77
C ILE A 509 -17.84 -5.41 -2.13
N LEU A 510 -19.04 -5.81 -2.55
CA LEU A 510 -19.76 -5.18 -3.65
C LEU A 510 -20.90 -4.34 -3.08
N VAL A 511 -20.91 -3.04 -3.35
CA VAL A 511 -22.09 -2.19 -3.18
C VAL A 511 -22.70 -1.98 -4.55
N ASN A 512 -23.72 -2.77 -4.86
CA ASN A 512 -24.42 -2.71 -6.13
C ASN A 512 -25.48 -1.61 -6.05
N ASN A 513 -25.15 -0.43 -6.56
CA ASN A 513 -25.88 0.82 -6.31
C ASN A 513 -26.28 1.57 -7.61
N ALA A 514 -25.63 1.30 -8.74
CA ALA A 514 -25.97 1.94 -10.01
C ALA A 514 -27.47 1.83 -10.33
N GLY A 515 -28.12 2.95 -10.64
CA GLY A 515 -29.56 2.92 -10.89
C GLY A 515 -30.14 4.22 -11.39
N LEU A 516 -31.40 4.13 -11.80
CA LEU A 516 -32.24 5.23 -12.28
C LEU A 516 -33.64 5.08 -11.69
N ALA A 517 -34.49 6.10 -11.87
CA ALA A 517 -35.92 6.00 -11.56
C ALA A 517 -36.74 6.55 -12.73
N SER A 518 -37.97 6.04 -12.90
CA SER A 518 -38.88 6.46 -13.97
C SER A 518 -40.34 6.43 -13.50
N SER A 519 -41.14 7.42 -13.91
CA SER A 519 -42.58 7.51 -13.62
C SER A 519 -43.36 7.57 -14.92
N SER A 520 -44.38 6.74 -15.05
CA SER A 520 -45.36 6.85 -16.14
C SER A 520 -46.68 6.17 -15.73
N PRO A 521 -47.85 6.72 -16.13
CA PRO A 521 -49.09 5.95 -16.13
C PRO A 521 -48.89 4.58 -16.79
N TYR A 522 -49.65 3.58 -16.35
CA TYR A 522 -49.39 2.19 -16.78
C TYR A 522 -49.56 2.05 -18.30
N GLU A 523 -50.63 2.61 -18.83
CA GLU A 523 -51.00 2.64 -20.24
C GLU A 523 -50.08 3.51 -21.12
N GLU A 524 -49.30 4.40 -20.51
CA GLU A 524 -48.32 5.27 -21.19
C GLU A 524 -46.88 4.78 -21.01
N THR A 525 -46.67 3.70 -20.23
CA THR A 525 -45.33 3.13 -20.03
C THR A 525 -44.88 2.44 -21.31
N THR A 526 -43.93 3.06 -22.03
CA THR A 526 -43.44 2.49 -23.29
C THR A 526 -42.55 1.28 -23.06
N LEU A 527 -42.41 0.44 -24.09
CA LEU A 527 -41.52 -0.72 -24.03
C LEU A 527 -40.05 -0.31 -23.88
N GLU A 528 -39.65 0.83 -24.44
CA GLU A 528 -38.31 1.39 -24.29
C GLU A 528 -38.03 1.74 -22.82
N GLN A 529 -38.98 2.41 -22.15
CA GLN A 529 -38.84 2.76 -20.74
C GLN A 529 -38.84 1.50 -19.85
N TRP A 530 -39.67 0.51 -20.18
CA TRP A 530 -39.65 -0.80 -19.53
C TRP A 530 -38.28 -1.47 -19.65
N ASN A 531 -37.78 -1.62 -20.88
CA ASN A 531 -36.51 -2.27 -21.16
C ASN A 531 -35.33 -1.53 -20.52
N LEU A 532 -35.36 -0.19 -20.48
CA LEU A 532 -34.34 0.59 -19.79
C LEU A 532 -34.27 0.26 -18.29
N ASN A 533 -35.42 0.19 -17.61
CA ASN A 533 -35.47 -0.19 -16.19
C ASN A 533 -34.94 -1.60 -15.97
N ILE A 534 -35.38 -2.57 -16.77
CA ILE A 534 -34.93 -3.96 -16.66
C ILE A 534 -33.41 -4.07 -16.93
N ASN A 535 -32.91 -3.43 -17.98
CA ASN A 535 -31.50 -3.50 -18.36
C ASN A 535 -30.58 -2.93 -17.27
N VAL A 536 -30.94 -1.80 -16.67
CA VAL A 536 -30.09 -1.16 -15.64
C VAL A 536 -30.27 -1.83 -14.28
N LEU A 537 -31.51 -1.99 -13.81
CA LEU A 537 -31.81 -2.36 -12.42
C LEU A 537 -31.85 -3.88 -12.18
N VAL A 538 -31.99 -4.69 -13.24
CA VAL A 538 -32.02 -6.15 -13.11
C VAL A 538 -30.81 -6.76 -13.81
N THR A 539 -30.68 -6.56 -15.11
CA THR A 539 -29.58 -7.14 -15.90
C THR A 539 -28.23 -6.61 -15.42
N GLY A 540 -28.09 -5.30 -15.21
CA GLY A 540 -26.84 -4.72 -14.72
C GLY A 540 -26.43 -5.25 -13.33
N PHE A 541 -27.40 -5.39 -12.42
CA PHE A 541 -27.15 -5.98 -11.11
C PHE A 541 -26.71 -7.44 -11.20
N PHE A 542 -27.33 -8.23 -12.08
CA PHE A 542 -26.94 -9.60 -12.37
C PHE A 542 -25.52 -9.69 -12.92
N LEU A 543 -25.18 -8.90 -13.94
CA LEU A 543 -23.86 -8.96 -14.57
C LEU A 543 -22.75 -8.66 -13.56
N VAL A 544 -22.87 -7.55 -12.82
CA VAL A 544 -21.87 -7.16 -11.81
C VAL A 544 -21.78 -8.21 -10.71
N SER A 545 -22.91 -8.62 -10.12
CA SER A 545 -22.87 -9.58 -9.01
C SER A 545 -22.33 -10.95 -9.44
N ARG A 546 -22.64 -11.43 -10.66
CA ARG A 546 -22.10 -12.69 -11.19
C ARG A 546 -20.59 -12.66 -11.32
N GLU A 547 -20.02 -11.59 -11.88
CA GLU A 547 -18.57 -11.50 -12.05
C GLU A 547 -17.86 -11.35 -10.70
N ILE A 548 -18.39 -10.55 -9.77
CA ILE A 548 -17.83 -10.47 -8.41
C ILE A 548 -17.95 -11.82 -7.68
N PHE A 549 -19.04 -12.56 -7.88
CA PHE A 549 -19.20 -13.89 -7.28
C PHE A 549 -18.10 -14.85 -7.72
N LYS A 550 -17.71 -14.84 -9.00
CA LYS A 550 -16.57 -15.62 -9.49
C LYS A 550 -15.28 -15.21 -8.81
N VAL A 551 -15.00 -13.91 -8.69
CA VAL A 551 -13.80 -13.40 -8.01
C VAL A 551 -13.77 -13.86 -6.55
N MET A 552 -14.89 -13.72 -5.82
CA MET A 552 -14.98 -14.14 -4.42
C MET A 552 -14.77 -15.66 -4.25
N LYS A 553 -15.22 -16.47 -5.21
CA LYS A 553 -14.95 -17.91 -5.24
C LYS A 553 -13.47 -18.22 -5.42
N GLU A 554 -12.80 -17.59 -6.37
CA GLU A 554 -11.36 -17.79 -6.60
C GLU A 554 -10.51 -17.36 -5.40
N GLN A 555 -10.90 -16.27 -4.72
CA GLN A 555 -10.23 -15.84 -3.49
C GLN A 555 -10.44 -16.81 -2.32
N ALA A 556 -11.57 -17.53 -2.26
CA ALA A 556 -11.90 -18.49 -1.21
C ALA A 556 -11.75 -17.96 0.24
N ILE A 557 -12.08 -16.69 0.47
CA ILE A 557 -12.05 -16.02 1.80
C ILE A 557 -13.40 -15.38 2.18
N GLY A 558 -14.48 -15.80 1.52
CA GLY A 558 -15.80 -15.20 1.67
C GLY A 558 -15.97 -13.88 0.93
N GLY A 559 -17.06 -13.18 1.24
CA GLY A 559 -17.33 -11.87 0.66
C GLY A 559 -18.67 -11.30 1.10
N ASN A 560 -18.91 -10.05 0.74
CA ASN A 560 -20.15 -9.35 1.02
C ASN A 560 -20.68 -8.61 -0.20
N MET A 561 -21.98 -8.72 -0.46
CA MET A 561 -22.66 -7.92 -1.46
C MET A 561 -23.86 -7.21 -0.82
N VAL A 562 -23.95 -5.90 -1.01
CA VAL A 562 -25.08 -5.08 -0.60
C VAL A 562 -25.77 -4.54 -1.85
N PHE A 563 -27.02 -4.94 -2.05
CA PHE A 563 -27.86 -4.48 -3.15
C PHE A 563 -28.68 -3.26 -2.70
N ILE A 564 -28.57 -2.15 -3.42
CA ILE A 564 -29.37 -0.94 -3.14
C ILE A 564 -30.68 -1.02 -3.91
N GLY A 565 -31.67 -1.61 -3.25
CA GLY A 565 -33.02 -1.74 -3.75
C GLY A 565 -33.80 -0.43 -3.65
N SER A 566 -35.06 -0.54 -3.28
CA SER A 566 -35.95 0.59 -3.05
C SER A 566 -37.11 0.13 -2.20
N LYS A 567 -37.75 1.04 -1.46
CA LYS A 567 -39.08 0.75 -0.90
C LYS A 567 -40.07 0.23 -1.96
N ASN A 568 -39.97 0.67 -3.22
CA ASN A 568 -40.83 0.18 -4.31
C ASN A 568 -40.62 -1.31 -4.67
N SER A 569 -39.61 -1.98 -4.09
CA SER A 569 -39.44 -3.44 -4.24
C SER A 569 -40.52 -4.23 -3.51
N ILE A 570 -41.14 -3.63 -2.48
CA ILE A 570 -42.16 -4.25 -1.64
C ILE A 570 -43.45 -3.42 -1.54
N TYR A 571 -43.41 -2.16 -1.98
CA TYR A 571 -44.56 -1.26 -2.03
C TYR A 571 -44.98 -0.95 -3.47
N ALA A 572 -46.27 -1.09 -3.76
CA ALA A 572 -46.83 -0.75 -5.06
C ALA A 572 -47.00 0.77 -5.23
N GLY A 573 -45.99 1.43 -5.82
CA GLY A 573 -46.04 2.86 -6.14
C GLY A 573 -46.93 3.17 -7.35
N LYS A 574 -47.83 4.15 -7.22
CA LYS A 574 -48.58 4.69 -8.37
C LYS A 574 -47.61 5.24 -9.43
N ASN A 575 -47.94 4.98 -10.70
CA ASN A 575 -47.19 5.37 -11.90
C ASN A 575 -45.75 4.83 -11.95
N ALA A 576 -45.45 3.73 -11.24
CA ALA A 576 -44.09 3.21 -11.12
C ALA A 576 -44.01 1.73 -11.54
N ALA A 577 -44.82 1.29 -12.52
CA ALA A 577 -44.92 -0.13 -12.87
C ALA A 577 -43.58 -0.74 -13.32
N ALA A 578 -42.89 -0.11 -14.28
CA ALA A 578 -41.58 -0.56 -14.74
C ALA A 578 -40.53 -0.55 -13.62
N TYR A 579 -40.42 0.57 -12.89
CA TYR A 579 -39.45 0.74 -11.82
C TYR A 579 -39.69 -0.22 -10.64
N SER A 580 -40.93 -0.34 -10.16
CA SER A 580 -41.27 -1.20 -9.02
C SER A 580 -41.09 -2.67 -9.37
N THR A 581 -41.44 -3.08 -10.60
CA THR A 581 -41.20 -4.45 -11.06
C THR A 581 -39.72 -4.77 -11.12
N ALA A 582 -38.91 -3.86 -11.69
CA ALA A 582 -37.47 -4.03 -11.77
C ALA A 582 -36.83 -4.10 -10.37
N LYS A 583 -37.21 -3.21 -9.43
CA LYS A 583 -36.72 -3.22 -8.05
C LYS A 583 -37.16 -4.46 -7.25
N ALA A 584 -38.38 -4.96 -7.46
CA ALA A 584 -38.81 -6.23 -6.87
C ALA A 584 -37.97 -7.41 -7.39
N ALA A 585 -37.70 -7.46 -8.70
CA ALA A 585 -36.84 -8.48 -9.31
C ALA A 585 -35.39 -8.38 -8.81
N GLU A 586 -34.84 -7.17 -8.69
CA GLU A 586 -33.49 -6.90 -8.17
C GLU A 586 -33.30 -7.43 -6.74
N VAL A 587 -34.25 -7.16 -5.84
CA VAL A 587 -34.17 -7.63 -4.46
C VAL A 587 -34.39 -9.14 -4.37
N HIS A 588 -35.23 -9.72 -5.23
CA HIS A 588 -35.35 -11.17 -5.31
C HIS A 588 -34.06 -11.83 -5.83
N LEU A 589 -33.43 -11.23 -6.84
CA LEU A 589 -32.11 -11.64 -7.33
C LEU A 589 -31.09 -11.67 -6.19
N ALA A 590 -31.01 -10.62 -5.37
CA ALA A 590 -30.12 -10.59 -4.20
C ALA A 590 -30.32 -11.80 -3.26
N ARG A 591 -31.57 -12.21 -3.04
CA ARG A 591 -31.90 -13.40 -2.22
C ARG A 591 -31.48 -14.71 -2.88
N THR A 592 -31.57 -14.81 -4.21
CA THR A 592 -31.07 -15.99 -4.94
C THR A 592 -29.55 -16.09 -4.86
N VAL A 593 -28.83 -14.98 -5.07
CA VAL A 593 -27.37 -14.93 -4.92
C VAL A 593 -26.96 -15.23 -3.47
N ALA A 594 -27.73 -14.77 -2.47
CA ALA A 594 -27.51 -15.12 -1.06
C ALA A 594 -27.60 -16.63 -0.81
N ALA A 595 -28.55 -17.32 -1.44
CA ALA A 595 -28.74 -18.76 -1.30
C ALA A 595 -27.61 -19.55 -1.96
N ASP A 596 -27.14 -19.10 -3.14
CA ASP A 596 -26.04 -19.74 -3.88
C ASP A 596 -24.66 -19.45 -3.26
N GLY A 597 -24.49 -18.27 -2.66
CA GLY A 597 -23.24 -17.82 -2.03
C GLY A 597 -23.04 -18.29 -0.59
N GLY A 598 -24.13 -18.60 0.10
CA GLY A 598 -24.10 -19.12 1.47
C GLY A 598 -23.43 -20.49 1.56
N GLY A 599 -23.13 -20.93 2.79
CA GLY A 599 -22.56 -22.26 3.04
C GLY A 599 -21.10 -22.38 2.59
N GLU A 600 -20.86 -22.99 1.42
CA GLU A 600 -19.53 -23.36 0.91
C GLU A 600 -18.61 -22.15 0.70
N TYR A 601 -19.14 -21.05 0.16
CA TYR A 601 -18.32 -19.91 -0.24
C TYR A 601 -18.26 -18.80 0.80
N GLY A 602 -19.11 -18.81 1.84
CA GLY A 602 -19.14 -17.74 2.84
C GLY A 602 -19.46 -16.35 2.28
N ILE A 603 -20.15 -16.27 1.13
CA ILE A 603 -20.54 -15.00 0.50
C ILE A 603 -21.91 -14.59 1.06
N ARG A 604 -21.96 -13.41 1.69
CA ARG A 604 -23.19 -12.83 2.25
C ARG A 604 -23.78 -11.83 1.26
N VAL A 605 -25.09 -11.89 1.05
CA VAL A 605 -25.78 -10.93 0.17
C VAL A 605 -27.00 -10.38 0.88
N ASN A 606 -27.08 -9.07 1.05
CA ASN A 606 -28.20 -8.39 1.71
C ASN A 606 -28.66 -7.18 0.89
N SER A 607 -29.82 -6.65 1.21
CA SER A 607 -30.40 -5.50 0.52
C SER A 607 -30.72 -4.37 1.48
N VAL A 608 -30.41 -3.14 1.07
CA VAL A 608 -30.90 -1.91 1.70
C VAL A 608 -32.01 -1.33 0.82
N LEU A 609 -33.11 -0.90 1.42
CA LEU A 609 -34.30 -0.39 0.75
C LEU A 609 -34.52 1.09 1.14
N PRO A 610 -33.93 2.05 0.39
CA PRO A 610 -34.14 3.47 0.62
C PRO A 610 -35.54 3.97 0.21
N ASP A 611 -35.95 5.10 0.76
CA ASP A 611 -37.06 5.93 0.25
C ASP A 611 -36.65 7.41 0.17
N ALA A 612 -36.98 8.05 -0.95
CA ALA A 612 -36.85 9.50 -1.13
C ALA A 612 -35.49 10.15 -0.74
N VAL A 613 -34.37 9.53 -1.11
CA VAL A 613 -33.03 10.12 -0.93
C VAL A 613 -32.77 11.16 -2.03
N ILE A 614 -33.03 12.44 -1.72
CA ILE A 614 -32.99 13.55 -2.70
C ILE A 614 -31.58 14.15 -2.83
N ARG A 615 -30.88 14.35 -1.71
CA ARG A 615 -29.60 15.07 -1.67
C ARG A 615 -28.51 14.33 -2.46
N GLY A 616 -27.84 15.05 -3.37
CA GLY A 616 -26.71 14.53 -4.15
C GLY A 616 -27.08 13.43 -5.15
N SER A 617 -28.37 13.14 -5.34
CA SER A 617 -28.82 12.09 -6.24
C SER A 617 -29.19 12.68 -7.61
N LYS A 618 -28.39 12.31 -8.62
CA LYS A 618 -28.63 12.70 -10.03
C LYS A 618 -30.01 12.26 -10.56
N ILE A 619 -30.63 11.27 -9.91
CA ILE A 619 -32.00 10.83 -10.20
C ILE A 619 -33.00 11.99 -9.97
N TRP A 620 -32.77 12.85 -8.97
CA TRP A 620 -33.64 13.99 -8.65
C TRP A 620 -33.28 15.30 -9.36
N ASP A 621 -32.14 15.35 -10.04
CA ASP A 621 -31.78 16.48 -10.91
C ASP A 621 -32.48 16.41 -12.29
N SER A 622 -33.17 15.29 -12.56
CA SER A 622 -33.84 14.98 -13.81
C SER A 622 -35.36 15.32 -13.83
N SER A 623 -36.05 14.95 -14.92
CA SER A 623 -37.51 15.11 -15.07
C SER A 623 -38.31 14.46 -13.93
N TRP A 624 -37.75 13.46 -13.24
CA TRP A 624 -38.37 12.75 -12.12
C TRP A 624 -38.83 13.65 -10.97
N LYS A 625 -38.03 14.66 -10.56
CA LYS A 625 -38.41 15.60 -9.48
C LYS A 625 -39.64 16.42 -9.88
N LYS A 626 -39.69 16.86 -11.15
CA LYS A 626 -40.82 17.60 -11.72
C LYS A 626 -42.05 16.71 -11.89
N GLU A 627 -41.88 15.49 -12.41
CA GLU A 627 -42.94 14.50 -12.60
C GLU A 627 -43.59 14.09 -11.27
N ARG A 628 -42.78 13.89 -10.21
CA ARG A 628 -43.30 13.56 -8.88
C ARG A 628 -44.02 14.73 -8.22
N ALA A 629 -43.46 15.94 -8.29
CA ALA A 629 -44.13 17.13 -7.81
C ALA A 629 -45.50 17.32 -8.49
N ALA A 630 -45.56 17.12 -9.81
CA ALA A 630 -46.81 17.14 -10.58
C ALA A 630 -47.78 16.02 -10.17
N ALA A 631 -47.30 14.79 -9.98
CA ALA A 631 -48.13 13.66 -9.55
C ALA A 631 -48.75 13.85 -8.15
N TYR A 632 -48.10 14.64 -7.29
CA TYR A 632 -48.61 15.02 -5.96
C TYR A 632 -49.34 16.37 -5.93
N GLY A 633 -49.30 17.13 -7.02
CA GLY A 633 -49.93 18.45 -7.12
C GLY A 633 -49.25 19.54 -6.26
N ILE A 634 -47.92 19.46 -6.08
CA ILE A 634 -47.12 20.38 -5.24
C ILE A 634 -45.97 21.02 -6.04
N GLY A 635 -45.34 22.06 -5.48
CA GLY A 635 -44.11 22.65 -6.01
C GLY A 635 -42.88 21.73 -5.86
N THR A 636 -41.88 21.88 -6.73
CA THR A 636 -40.63 21.08 -6.66
C THR A 636 -39.78 21.41 -5.43
N ASP A 637 -39.94 22.61 -4.89
CA ASP A 637 -39.34 23.14 -3.66
C ASP A 637 -40.04 22.58 -2.39
N GLU A 638 -41.34 22.27 -2.49
CA GLU A 638 -42.11 21.63 -1.41
C GLU A 638 -41.91 20.12 -1.33
N LEU A 639 -41.29 19.52 -2.35
CA LEU A 639 -41.20 18.07 -2.49
C LEU A 639 -40.42 17.40 -1.35
N GLU A 640 -39.33 18.01 -0.91
CA GLU A 640 -38.52 17.49 0.20
C GLU A 640 -39.31 17.52 1.52
N ASP A 641 -40.00 18.63 1.80
CA ASP A 641 -40.87 18.79 2.97
C ASP A 641 -42.05 17.81 2.94
N HIS A 642 -42.64 17.57 1.76
CA HIS A 642 -43.68 16.58 1.54
C HIS A 642 -43.18 15.16 1.83
N TYR A 643 -42.03 14.76 1.28
CA TYR A 643 -41.46 13.44 1.54
C TYR A 643 -41.11 13.26 3.01
N ARG A 644 -40.55 14.27 3.66
CA ARG A 644 -40.27 14.28 5.10
C ARG A 644 -41.52 13.95 5.90
N LYS A 645 -42.60 14.71 5.69
CA LYS A 645 -43.89 14.57 6.40
C LYS A 645 -44.63 13.27 6.08
N ARG A 646 -44.28 12.58 4.99
CA ARG A 646 -44.85 11.28 4.64
C ARG A 646 -44.25 10.15 5.49
N THR A 647 -43.00 10.29 5.92
CA THR A 647 -42.36 9.29 6.79
C THR A 647 -42.99 9.30 8.17
N ILE A 648 -43.09 8.13 8.81
CA ILE A 648 -43.66 8.00 10.16
C ILE A 648 -42.84 8.81 11.19
N LEU A 649 -41.51 8.84 11.02
CA LEU A 649 -40.60 9.56 11.90
C LEU A 649 -40.51 11.06 11.58
N ASN A 650 -41.12 11.54 10.49
CA ASN A 650 -41.04 12.92 10.02
C ASN A 650 -39.60 13.42 9.79
N VAL A 651 -38.73 12.56 9.26
CA VAL A 651 -37.31 12.85 9.02
C VAL A 651 -36.96 12.77 7.54
N ASN A 652 -35.90 13.48 7.15
CA ASN A 652 -35.29 13.33 5.84
C ASN A 652 -34.44 12.07 5.84
N ILE A 653 -34.37 11.38 4.70
CA ILE A 653 -33.46 10.25 4.49
C ILE A 653 -32.32 10.75 3.61
N LEU A 654 -31.11 10.66 4.14
CA LEU A 654 -29.90 11.18 3.53
C LEU A 654 -29.04 10.03 3.00
N PRO A 655 -28.14 10.30 2.02
CA PRO A 655 -27.20 9.30 1.53
C PRO A 655 -26.39 8.61 2.62
N GLU A 656 -26.03 9.34 3.67
CA GLU A 656 -25.24 8.89 4.81
C GLU A 656 -26.03 7.90 5.67
N ASP A 657 -27.35 8.06 5.81
CA ASP A 657 -28.20 7.09 6.50
C ASP A 657 -28.20 5.73 5.78
N ILE A 658 -28.18 5.76 4.44
CA ILE A 658 -28.06 4.57 3.61
C ILE A 658 -26.67 3.96 3.76
N ALA A 659 -25.63 4.80 3.71
CA ALA A 659 -24.24 4.39 3.87
C ALA A 659 -23.97 3.68 5.20
N GLU A 660 -24.56 4.15 6.31
CA GLU A 660 -24.46 3.46 7.61
C GLU A 660 -25.01 2.04 7.57
N SER A 661 -26.16 1.84 6.92
CA SER A 661 -26.77 0.51 6.78
C SER A 661 -25.96 -0.40 5.85
N ILE A 662 -25.39 0.17 4.78
CA ILE A 662 -24.45 -0.55 3.90
C ILE A 662 -23.22 -1.00 4.70
N ALA A 663 -22.61 -0.08 5.46
CA ALA A 663 -21.45 -0.40 6.29
C ALA A 663 -21.77 -1.48 7.32
N PHE A 664 -22.90 -1.38 8.03
CA PHE A 664 -23.32 -2.44 8.96
C PHE A 664 -23.43 -3.82 8.27
N LEU A 665 -24.10 -3.88 7.11
CA LEU A 665 -24.27 -5.12 6.36
C LEU A 665 -22.96 -5.65 5.76
N ALA A 666 -22.02 -4.77 5.42
CA ALA A 666 -20.69 -5.15 4.94
C ALA A 666 -19.76 -5.63 6.07
N SER A 667 -19.92 -5.09 7.28
CA SER A 667 -19.04 -5.33 8.42
C SER A 667 -19.14 -6.74 9.02
N SER A 668 -18.15 -7.08 9.86
CA SER A 668 -18.13 -8.27 10.72
C SER A 668 -19.31 -8.32 11.70
N LYS A 669 -19.90 -7.17 12.04
CA LYS A 669 -21.05 -7.07 12.96
C LYS A 669 -22.31 -7.74 12.41
N SER A 670 -22.40 -7.95 11.10
CA SER A 670 -23.49 -8.66 10.44
C SER A 670 -23.06 -10.03 9.86
N ALA A 671 -21.96 -10.60 10.35
CA ALA A 671 -21.39 -11.86 9.86
C ALA A 671 -22.36 -13.06 9.88
N LYS A 672 -23.47 -12.97 10.63
CA LYS A 672 -24.52 -14.00 10.71
C LYS A 672 -25.79 -13.66 9.93
N THR A 673 -25.74 -12.66 9.06
CA THR A 673 -26.88 -12.15 8.29
C THR A 673 -26.63 -12.25 6.78
N THR A 674 -27.52 -12.94 6.07
CA THR A 674 -27.59 -13.03 4.60
C THR A 674 -29.05 -13.15 4.15
N GLY A 675 -29.37 -12.71 2.94
CA GLY A 675 -30.74 -12.66 2.40
C GLY A 675 -31.66 -11.63 3.07
N CYS A 676 -31.12 -10.76 3.92
CA CYS A 676 -31.89 -9.77 4.67
C CYS A 676 -32.26 -8.57 3.80
N MET A 677 -33.41 -7.98 4.08
CA MET A 677 -33.86 -6.71 3.51
C MET A 677 -34.05 -5.70 4.63
N VAL A 678 -33.24 -4.63 4.63
CA VAL A 678 -33.29 -3.56 5.64
C VAL A 678 -33.89 -2.31 5.02
N THR A 679 -34.97 -1.78 5.58
CA THR A 679 -35.55 -0.50 5.17
C THR A 679 -34.86 0.66 5.85
N VAL A 680 -34.49 1.67 5.07
CA VAL A 680 -33.96 2.95 5.57
C VAL A 680 -34.79 4.06 4.93
N ASP A 681 -35.95 4.30 5.53
CA ASP A 681 -37.02 5.10 4.92
C ASP A 681 -37.78 6.00 5.93
N GLY A 682 -37.31 6.11 7.18
CA GLY A 682 -37.98 6.89 8.23
C GLY A 682 -39.32 6.29 8.67
N GLY A 683 -39.52 4.99 8.42
CA GLY A 683 -40.81 4.32 8.57
C GLY A 683 -41.75 4.54 7.38
N GLY A 684 -41.28 5.22 6.33
CA GLY A 684 -41.88 5.32 5.00
C GLY A 684 -43.41 5.28 5.01
N VAL A 685 -43.96 4.25 4.37
CA VAL A 685 -45.39 3.91 4.46
C VAL A 685 -45.48 2.59 5.23
N ALA A 686 -46.35 2.48 6.24
CA ALA A 686 -46.48 1.25 7.05
C ALA A 686 -46.75 -0.03 6.22
N ALA A 687 -47.34 0.11 5.04
CA ALA A 687 -47.55 -0.99 4.09
C ALA A 687 -46.24 -1.56 3.49
N ALA A 688 -45.13 -0.84 3.61
CA ALA A 688 -43.81 -1.21 3.11
C ALA A 688 -42.92 -1.84 4.20
N PHE A 689 -43.44 -2.16 5.39
CA PHE A 689 -42.65 -2.89 6.38
C PHE A 689 -42.32 -4.29 5.86
N THR A 690 -41.04 -4.66 5.91
CA THR A 690 -40.58 -6.01 5.56
C THR A 690 -41.17 -7.03 6.54
N ARG A 691 -41.56 -8.20 6.02
CA ARG A 691 -42.19 -9.29 6.79
C ARG A 691 -41.51 -10.62 6.52
#